data_AF-A0A914XV80-F1
#
_entry.id   AF-A0A914XV80-F1
#
_cell.length_a   1.000
_cell.length_b   1.000
_cell.length_c   1.000
_cell.angle_alpha   90.00
_cell.angle_beta   90.00
_cell.angle_gamma   90.00
#
_symmetry.space_group_name_H-M   'P 1'
#
loop_
_entity.id
_entity.type
_entity.pdbx_description
1 polymer ?
#
loop_
_entity_poly.entity_id
_entity_poly.type
_entity_poly.pdbx_seq_one_letter_code
_entity_poly.pdbx_strand_id
1 'polypeptide(L)'
;MKNHDDTLNNIPSIRERLNNIAQSLNEEERDAADKLALAQTSSNLNREISILRDDIDKAERIDNDPAATVDDLRKVVEILESSLPHVQQADILLQQIDRNNSDANELHNKSADELAQLRERLDTTRQAANDRANQLEQFNNDLDNIANDINNTLKAINDVKPTDSKVSIDDVNALKQQNALNGDQLKAKEEQLNDLLPLTQPSARLNALNQQQQNLDNQLNKLYDDIQHETAKREELQAFNDQLNKAEDYIANAERDIDATLPNDISLLEQINEQQLPLINELITSIDTVPIPNDEMKNRKKAIKKRSQAVNDKLSKKFENARKQNDIITVINDELAKLENATQPITSKYGNGEIKPLVEAIEDRNALNKIIESISPLNIDEISDKPTRDALSKRAEQLRSSVKSLTTPLNEDINAEEKLLQDYKNLLAKINDISINAVTLGETGIIDDEIRKCGDLVEQIRKLRKPANNIDNKMQQPLNHIEHSIKEDEMLLPKLDNIQSELDKKRKNLENRAKLDTIAPQIELITLGDAVGEKAAALAAFIASKRAIEEQLNTLHNDITAAESNIDNATPNNLQDRINALEAEEARINAIRSKLSDEQINRNNLDSDKQNELDELHKALDAAVERLQNARNNLTTELASAIASEHIQADTNHYYNDLADLIRQAHQTLADPTAIPISYHDLGQRINDKIQETNKVIQDANTSGNSTIIQPLNDLIPQAQNAENDLAARYNLWLEFVNERDNANDQVDQARNAINDFEANTDLRPLNVAEKQLETLKNASNAFNTHQPTLLKLQGLSEQLDPCEMPYADVRFIETDWEQTIEDFENHLTNLHNEITEERGITDGINKVTDEINHLNNDMPSLAKESLMDIQEKALPPLRTEMERLTKLDTDAHRNRRI
;
A
#
# COMPACT_ATOMS: atom_id res chain seq x y z
N MET A 1 -45.08 -0.73 -171.34
CA MET A 1 -43.73 -1.32 -171.48
C MET A 1 -42.74 -0.35 -170.85
N LYS A 2 -41.85 -0.87 -169.99
CA LYS A 2 -40.65 -0.24 -169.39
C LYS A 2 -40.92 0.95 -168.43
N ASN A 3 -40.50 0.99 -167.16
CA ASN A 3 -39.36 0.37 -166.48
C ASN A 3 -39.60 0.16 -164.96
N HIS A 4 -39.57 -1.10 -164.51
CA HIS A 4 -39.12 -1.54 -163.18
C HIS A 4 -37.59 -1.49 -163.20
N ASP A 5 -36.89 -0.74 -162.32
CA ASP A 5 -35.52 -1.14 -161.88
C ASP A 5 -34.79 -0.27 -160.82
N ASP A 6 -35.28 0.91 -160.40
CA ASP A 6 -34.46 1.76 -159.49
C ASP A 6 -34.74 1.65 -157.97
N THR A 7 -35.74 0.88 -157.54
CA THR A 7 -36.07 0.72 -156.10
C THR A 7 -35.38 -0.47 -155.41
N LEU A 8 -34.81 -1.42 -156.17
CA LEU A 8 -34.12 -2.61 -155.62
C LEU A 8 -32.63 -2.40 -155.33
N ASN A 9 -31.99 -1.37 -155.92
CA ASN A 9 -30.57 -1.07 -155.70
C ASN A 9 -30.26 -0.36 -154.36
N ASN A 10 -31.28 0.09 -153.61
CA ASN A 10 -31.10 0.71 -152.28
C ASN A 10 -31.16 -0.29 -151.10
N ILE A 11 -31.48 -1.57 -151.35
CA ILE A 11 -31.62 -2.58 -150.28
C ILE A 11 -30.30 -2.83 -149.51
N PRO A 12 -29.11 -2.90 -150.14
CA PRO A 12 -27.84 -3.04 -149.41
C PRO A 12 -27.52 -1.83 -148.51
N SER A 13 -27.74 -0.61 -149.02
CA SER A 13 -27.55 0.66 -148.28
C SER A 13 -28.51 0.79 -147.09
N ILE A 14 -29.78 0.38 -147.25
CA ILE A 14 -30.76 0.35 -146.16
C ILE A 14 -30.39 -0.71 -145.11
N ARG A 15 -29.88 -1.88 -145.53
CA ARG A 15 -29.42 -2.94 -144.62
C ARG A 15 -28.17 -2.51 -143.82
N GLU A 16 -27.26 -1.78 -144.45
CA GLU A 16 -26.07 -1.22 -143.79
C GLU A 16 -26.44 -0.12 -142.78
N ARG A 17 -27.39 0.78 -143.12
CA ARG A 17 -27.92 1.77 -142.17
C ARG A 17 -28.69 1.13 -141.02
N LEU A 18 -29.47 0.07 -141.26
CA LEU A 18 -30.16 -0.69 -140.21
C LEU A 18 -29.17 -1.40 -139.28
N ASN A 19 -28.09 -1.98 -139.81
CA ASN A 19 -27.02 -2.56 -139.00
C ASN A 19 -26.27 -1.51 -138.19
N ASN A 20 -25.96 -0.34 -138.76
CA ASN A 20 -25.31 0.76 -138.04
C ASN A 20 -26.20 1.35 -136.93
N ILE A 21 -27.52 1.44 -137.17
CA ILE A 21 -28.50 1.87 -136.16
C ILE A 21 -28.62 0.81 -135.06
N ALA A 22 -28.73 -0.48 -135.40
CA ALA A 22 -28.78 -1.56 -134.41
C ALA A 22 -27.48 -1.66 -133.59
N GLN A 23 -26.33 -1.43 -134.22
CA GLN A 23 -25.04 -1.37 -133.54
C GLN A 23 -24.96 -0.14 -132.61
N SER A 24 -25.38 1.04 -133.06
CA SER A 24 -25.42 2.26 -132.22
C SER A 24 -26.41 2.13 -131.06
N LEU A 25 -27.59 1.51 -131.29
CA LEU A 25 -28.57 1.24 -130.23
C LEU A 25 -28.07 0.22 -129.22
N ASN A 26 -27.39 -0.85 -129.65
CA ASN A 26 -26.76 -1.81 -128.75
C ASN A 26 -25.58 -1.19 -127.99
N GLU A 27 -24.81 -0.30 -128.63
CA GLU A 27 -23.74 0.47 -127.98
C GLU A 27 -24.34 1.43 -126.94
N GLU A 28 -25.44 2.12 -127.24
CA GLU A 28 -26.11 3.07 -126.34
C GLU A 28 -26.90 2.39 -125.20
N GLU A 29 -27.51 1.22 -125.46
CA GLU A 29 -28.13 0.37 -124.43
C GLU A 29 -27.08 -0.19 -123.46
N ARG A 30 -25.91 -0.59 -123.99
CA ARG A 30 -24.76 -1.02 -123.18
C ARG A 30 -24.18 0.15 -122.38
N ASP A 31 -24.01 1.32 -122.98
CA ASP A 31 -23.52 2.53 -122.31
C ASP A 31 -24.48 3.00 -121.19
N ALA A 32 -25.80 2.86 -121.40
CA ALA A 32 -26.81 3.15 -120.39
C ALA A 32 -26.83 2.11 -119.25
N ALA A 33 -26.65 0.82 -119.56
CA ALA A 33 -26.54 -0.25 -118.56
C ALA A 33 -25.27 -0.08 -117.70
N ASP A 34 -24.14 0.26 -118.32
CA ASP A 34 -22.87 0.52 -117.62
C ASP A 34 -22.97 1.76 -116.72
N LYS A 35 -23.64 2.83 -117.16
CA LYS A 35 -23.94 4.02 -116.33
C LYS A 35 -24.85 3.70 -115.15
N LEU A 36 -25.87 2.85 -115.34
CA LEU A 36 -26.77 2.44 -114.26
C LEU A 36 -26.05 1.59 -113.21
N ALA A 37 -25.21 0.65 -113.64
CA ALA A 37 -24.38 -0.18 -112.76
C ALA A 37 -23.36 0.66 -111.98
N LEU A 38 -22.73 1.65 -112.62
CA LEU A 38 -21.84 2.62 -111.96
C LEU A 38 -22.60 3.45 -110.92
N ALA A 39 -23.80 3.93 -111.23
CA ALA A 39 -24.62 4.70 -110.29
C ALA A 39 -25.05 3.86 -109.07
N GLN A 40 -25.42 2.59 -109.26
CA GLN A 40 -25.75 1.67 -108.16
C GLN A 40 -24.52 1.38 -107.28
N THR A 41 -23.37 1.09 -107.91
CA THR A 41 -22.10 0.85 -107.19
C THR A 41 -21.67 2.08 -106.41
N SER A 42 -21.78 3.27 -107.00
CA SER A 42 -21.51 4.56 -106.35
C SER A 42 -22.44 4.82 -105.16
N SER A 43 -23.73 4.57 -105.30
CA SER A 43 -24.71 4.75 -104.21
C SER A 43 -24.42 3.83 -103.03
N ASN A 44 -24.07 2.56 -103.30
CA ASN A 44 -23.71 1.61 -102.25
C ASN A 44 -22.38 2.00 -101.59
N LEU A 45 -21.38 2.41 -102.37
CA LEU A 45 -20.09 2.86 -101.85
C LEU A 45 -20.24 4.08 -100.93
N ASN A 46 -21.02 5.08 -101.35
CA ASN A 46 -21.30 6.27 -100.54
C ASN A 46 -22.04 5.92 -99.23
N ARG A 47 -22.93 4.92 -99.26
CA ARG A 47 -23.61 4.43 -98.05
C ARG A 47 -22.61 3.83 -97.07
N GLU A 48 -21.74 2.93 -97.51
CA GLU A 48 -20.73 2.31 -96.64
C GLU A 48 -19.74 3.35 -96.08
N ILE A 49 -19.27 4.28 -96.91
CA ILE A 49 -18.41 5.40 -96.49
C ILE A 49 -19.13 6.31 -95.47
N SER A 50 -20.43 6.56 -95.64
CA SER A 50 -21.21 7.37 -94.70
C SER A 50 -21.34 6.69 -93.34
N ILE A 51 -21.61 5.38 -93.31
CA ILE A 51 -21.70 4.61 -92.05
C ILE A 51 -20.36 4.66 -91.32
N LEU A 52 -19.24 4.43 -92.04
CA LEU A 52 -17.90 4.53 -91.46
C LEU A 52 -17.62 5.90 -90.86
N ARG A 53 -17.98 6.97 -91.57
CA ARG A 53 -17.81 8.33 -91.06
C ARG A 53 -18.62 8.58 -89.80
N ASP A 54 -19.90 8.18 -89.80
CA ASP A 54 -20.79 8.40 -88.66
C ASP A 54 -20.34 7.62 -87.41
N ASP A 55 -19.87 6.38 -87.59
CA ASP A 55 -19.33 5.57 -86.50
C ASP A 55 -18.02 6.13 -85.94
N ILE A 56 -17.11 6.57 -86.81
CA ILE A 56 -15.84 7.22 -86.40
C ILE A 56 -16.13 8.52 -85.65
N ASP A 57 -17.01 9.38 -86.16
CA ASP A 57 -17.34 10.65 -85.52
C ASP A 57 -18.05 10.42 -84.17
N LYS A 58 -18.85 9.36 -84.04
CA LYS A 58 -19.45 8.96 -82.76
C LYS A 58 -18.41 8.44 -81.77
N ALA A 59 -17.49 7.60 -82.23
CA ALA A 59 -16.38 7.09 -81.44
C ALA A 59 -15.48 8.22 -80.92
N GLU A 60 -15.09 9.15 -81.79
CA GLU A 60 -14.27 10.31 -81.42
C GLU A 60 -14.98 11.23 -80.41
N ARG A 61 -16.31 11.38 -80.48
CA ARG A 61 -17.06 12.15 -79.47
C ARG A 61 -17.01 11.52 -78.09
N ILE A 62 -17.07 10.20 -78.00
CA ILE A 62 -17.01 9.47 -76.72
C ILE A 62 -15.57 9.48 -76.18
N ASP A 63 -14.56 9.22 -77.01
CA ASP A 63 -13.15 9.22 -76.59
C ASP A 63 -12.67 10.61 -76.12
N ASN A 64 -13.22 11.69 -76.67
CA ASN A 64 -12.91 13.06 -76.25
C ASN A 64 -13.80 13.58 -75.11
N ASP A 65 -14.75 12.79 -74.60
CA ASP A 65 -15.58 13.19 -73.46
C ASP A 65 -14.72 13.18 -72.17
N PRO A 66 -14.53 14.33 -71.48
CA PRO A 66 -13.78 14.38 -70.23
C PRO A 66 -14.38 13.52 -69.10
N ALA A 67 -15.62 13.08 -69.23
CA ALA A 67 -16.31 12.21 -68.28
C ALA A 67 -16.31 10.72 -68.69
N ALA A 68 -15.66 10.34 -69.80
CA ALA A 68 -15.64 8.96 -70.26
C ALA A 68 -15.02 8.01 -69.22
N THR A 69 -15.68 6.87 -69.03
CA THR A 69 -15.22 5.79 -68.16
C THR A 69 -14.44 4.73 -68.96
N VAL A 70 -13.85 3.75 -68.27
CA VAL A 70 -13.23 2.58 -68.92
C VAL A 70 -14.24 1.89 -69.85
N ASP A 71 -15.48 1.73 -69.39
CA ASP A 71 -16.55 1.09 -70.18
C ASP A 71 -16.91 1.91 -71.43
N ASP A 72 -16.93 3.24 -71.32
CA ASP A 72 -17.18 4.12 -72.46
C ASP A 72 -16.06 4.02 -73.50
N LEU A 73 -14.79 4.00 -73.08
CA LEU A 73 -13.65 3.82 -73.97
C LEU A 73 -13.61 2.42 -74.60
N ARG A 74 -13.99 1.38 -73.86
CA ARG A 74 -14.17 0.02 -74.42
C ARG A 74 -15.29 -0.01 -75.46
N LYS A 75 -16.37 0.74 -75.24
CA LYS A 75 -17.46 0.88 -76.20
C LYS A 75 -17.03 1.62 -77.47
N VAL A 76 -16.10 2.57 -77.38
CA VAL A 76 -15.46 3.18 -78.56
C VAL A 76 -14.76 2.12 -79.41
N VAL A 77 -13.96 1.27 -78.77
CA VAL A 77 -13.27 0.16 -79.46
C VAL A 77 -14.30 -0.78 -80.11
N GLU A 78 -15.36 -1.15 -79.39
CA GLU A 78 -16.42 -2.02 -79.92
C GLU A 78 -17.13 -1.42 -81.15
N ILE A 79 -17.47 -0.12 -81.10
CA ILE A 79 -18.06 0.60 -82.24
C ILE A 79 -17.13 0.49 -83.45
N LEU A 80 -15.85 0.86 -83.30
CA LEU A 80 -14.90 0.90 -84.41
C LEU A 80 -14.57 -0.50 -84.96
N GLU A 81 -14.53 -1.52 -84.11
CA GLU A 81 -14.38 -2.92 -84.54
C GLU A 81 -15.60 -3.42 -85.32
N SER A 82 -16.80 -3.02 -84.90
CA SER A 82 -18.04 -3.34 -85.61
C SER A 82 -18.14 -2.67 -86.98
N SER A 83 -17.38 -1.58 -87.21
CA SER A 83 -17.33 -0.86 -88.49
C SER A 83 -16.31 -1.43 -89.49
N LEU A 84 -15.38 -2.31 -89.08
CA LEU A 84 -14.39 -2.93 -89.98
C LEU A 84 -14.99 -3.66 -91.20
N PRO A 85 -16.14 -4.37 -91.10
CA PRO A 85 -16.79 -4.98 -92.26
C PRO A 85 -17.20 -3.95 -93.33
N HIS A 86 -17.57 -2.72 -92.93
CA HIS A 86 -17.93 -1.65 -93.87
C HIS A 86 -16.70 -1.17 -94.68
N VAL A 87 -15.50 -1.19 -94.10
CA VAL A 87 -14.24 -0.93 -94.83
C VAL A 87 -14.01 -1.99 -95.91
N GLN A 88 -14.18 -3.27 -95.55
CA GLN A 88 -14.00 -4.38 -96.50
C GLN A 88 -15.03 -4.32 -97.64
N GLN A 89 -16.27 -3.98 -97.32
CA GLN A 89 -17.34 -3.86 -98.31
C GLN A 89 -17.11 -2.67 -99.25
N ALA A 90 -16.62 -1.53 -98.74
CA ALA A 90 -16.23 -0.38 -99.56
C ALA A 90 -15.05 -0.71 -100.50
N ASP A 91 -14.05 -1.46 -100.03
CA ASP A 91 -12.93 -1.96 -100.87
C ASP A 91 -13.44 -2.86 -102.02
N ILE A 92 -14.38 -3.76 -101.74
CA ILE A 92 -15.00 -4.63 -102.75
C ILE A 92 -15.74 -3.80 -103.80
N LEU A 93 -16.51 -2.80 -103.37
CA LEU A 93 -17.26 -1.92 -104.27
C LEU A 93 -16.34 -1.04 -105.13
N LEU A 94 -15.22 -0.57 -104.58
CA LEU A 94 -14.18 0.16 -105.33
C LEU A 94 -13.56 -0.69 -106.44
N GLN A 95 -13.29 -1.97 -106.17
CA GLN A 95 -12.73 -2.90 -107.17
C GLN A 95 -13.69 -3.18 -108.35
N GLN A 96 -15.00 -2.97 -108.17
CA GLN A 96 -16.02 -3.19 -109.20
C GLN A 96 -16.19 -2.01 -110.17
N ILE A 97 -15.57 -0.85 -109.89
CA ILE A 97 -15.65 0.33 -110.75
C ILE A 97 -14.70 0.16 -111.96
N ASP A 98 -15.26 0.20 -113.18
CA ASP A 98 -14.49 0.16 -114.42
C ASP A 98 -13.74 1.49 -114.67
N ARG A 99 -12.41 1.44 -114.67
CA ARG A 99 -11.52 2.61 -114.78
C ARG A 99 -11.27 3.08 -116.21
N ASN A 100 -11.86 2.43 -117.21
CA ASN A 100 -11.68 2.78 -118.62
C ASN A 100 -12.42 4.08 -119.02
N ASN A 101 -13.32 4.59 -118.17
CA ASN A 101 -14.03 5.86 -118.33
C ASN A 101 -13.48 6.93 -117.37
N SER A 102 -13.30 8.17 -117.85
CA SER A 102 -12.83 9.33 -117.08
C SER A 102 -13.64 9.59 -115.80
N ASP A 103 -14.98 9.58 -115.88
CA ASP A 103 -15.85 9.91 -114.74
C ASP A 103 -15.81 8.83 -113.64
N ALA A 104 -15.76 7.56 -114.07
CA ALA A 104 -15.65 6.41 -113.18
C ALA A 104 -14.28 6.37 -112.49
N ASN A 105 -13.21 6.74 -113.21
CA ASN A 105 -11.86 6.81 -112.66
C ASN A 105 -11.71 7.95 -111.64
N GLU A 106 -12.34 9.11 -111.87
CA GLU A 106 -12.35 10.23 -110.91
C GLU A 106 -13.10 9.87 -109.63
N LEU A 107 -14.29 9.25 -109.74
CA LEU A 107 -15.04 8.73 -108.59
C LEU A 107 -14.22 7.70 -107.80
N HIS A 108 -13.62 6.73 -108.48
CA HIS A 108 -12.79 5.72 -107.86
C HIS A 108 -11.66 6.35 -107.03
N ASN A 109 -10.89 7.28 -107.62
CA ASN A 109 -9.75 7.89 -106.93
C ASN A 109 -10.20 8.71 -105.73
N LYS A 110 -11.27 9.50 -105.85
CA LYS A 110 -11.80 10.30 -104.74
C LYS A 110 -12.29 9.42 -103.59
N SER A 111 -13.07 8.38 -103.88
CA SER A 111 -13.58 7.48 -102.85
C SER A 111 -12.49 6.58 -102.25
N ALA A 112 -11.46 6.23 -103.02
CA ALA A 112 -10.30 5.50 -102.49
C ALA A 112 -9.47 6.36 -101.52
N ASP A 113 -9.24 7.64 -101.86
CA ASP A 113 -8.55 8.58 -100.96
C ASP A 113 -9.35 8.81 -99.67
N GLU A 114 -10.67 8.98 -99.79
CA GLU A 114 -11.56 9.15 -98.64
C GLU A 114 -11.60 7.90 -97.74
N LEU A 115 -11.70 6.71 -98.33
CA LEU A 115 -11.67 5.45 -97.59
C LEU A 115 -10.33 5.24 -96.89
N ALA A 116 -9.21 5.60 -97.52
CA ALA A 116 -7.89 5.53 -96.90
C ALA A 116 -7.77 6.44 -95.67
N GLN A 117 -8.28 7.67 -95.77
CA GLN A 117 -8.31 8.61 -94.63
C GLN A 117 -9.21 8.12 -93.50
N LEU A 118 -10.39 7.58 -93.82
CA LEU A 118 -11.30 7.01 -92.81
C LEU A 118 -10.69 5.78 -92.14
N ARG A 119 -9.97 4.94 -92.88
CA ARG A 119 -9.27 3.78 -92.33
C ARG A 119 -8.16 4.17 -91.36
N GLU A 120 -7.35 5.15 -91.73
CA GLU A 120 -6.30 5.68 -90.86
C GLU A 120 -6.89 6.30 -89.59
N ARG A 121 -7.97 7.09 -89.71
CA ARG A 121 -8.71 7.63 -88.55
C ARG A 121 -9.26 6.51 -87.67
N LEU A 122 -9.91 5.50 -88.24
CA LEU A 122 -10.47 4.37 -87.51
C LEU A 122 -9.40 3.64 -86.71
N ASP A 123 -8.29 3.26 -87.35
CA ASP A 123 -7.22 2.51 -86.70
C ASP A 123 -6.56 3.34 -85.58
N THR A 124 -6.32 4.63 -85.83
CA THR A 124 -5.72 5.54 -84.85
C THR A 124 -6.62 5.75 -83.63
N THR A 125 -7.90 6.07 -83.85
CA THR A 125 -8.87 6.29 -82.75
C THR A 125 -9.10 5.00 -81.97
N ARG A 126 -9.19 3.85 -82.64
CA ARG A 126 -9.37 2.55 -81.97
C ARG A 126 -8.18 2.23 -81.06
N GLN A 127 -6.97 2.40 -81.55
CA GLN A 127 -5.77 2.10 -80.77
C GLN A 127 -5.60 3.08 -79.61
N ALA A 128 -5.80 4.37 -79.84
CA ALA A 128 -5.76 5.39 -78.78
C ALA A 128 -6.79 5.12 -77.67
N ALA A 129 -8.04 4.82 -78.03
CA ALA A 129 -9.09 4.51 -77.06
C ALA A 129 -8.79 3.24 -76.26
N ASN A 130 -8.26 2.19 -76.90
CA ASN A 130 -7.88 0.96 -76.20
C ASN A 130 -6.71 1.17 -75.24
N ASP A 131 -5.68 1.91 -75.67
CA ASP A 131 -4.52 2.22 -74.83
C ASP A 131 -4.94 3.07 -73.62
N ARG A 132 -5.75 4.11 -73.84
CA ARG A 132 -6.31 4.96 -72.78
C ARG A 132 -7.20 4.16 -71.82
N ALA A 133 -8.04 3.24 -72.31
CA ALA A 133 -8.86 2.37 -71.47
C ALA A 133 -8.01 1.49 -70.54
N ASN A 134 -6.97 0.84 -71.09
CA ASN A 134 -6.05 0.00 -70.31
C ASN A 134 -5.28 0.82 -69.27
N GLN A 135 -4.79 2.01 -69.64
CA GLN A 135 -4.09 2.92 -68.73
C GLN A 135 -5.01 3.40 -67.61
N LEU A 136 -6.25 3.77 -67.93
CA LEU A 136 -7.24 4.21 -66.96
C LEU A 136 -7.61 3.09 -65.98
N GLU A 137 -7.80 1.87 -66.48
CA GLU A 137 -8.08 0.69 -65.67
C GLU A 137 -6.94 0.40 -64.68
N GLN A 138 -5.69 0.40 -65.16
CA GLN A 138 -4.52 0.23 -64.31
C GLN A 138 -4.38 1.36 -63.29
N PHE A 139 -4.58 2.61 -63.72
CA PHE A 139 -4.52 3.78 -62.84
C PHE A 139 -5.54 3.68 -61.69
N ASN A 140 -6.78 3.29 -62.02
CA ASN A 140 -7.83 3.11 -61.01
C ASN A 140 -7.48 2.00 -60.03
N ASN A 141 -7.01 0.84 -60.50
CA ASN A 141 -6.60 -0.27 -59.62
C ASN A 141 -5.47 0.13 -58.67
N ASP A 142 -4.49 0.90 -59.15
CA ASP A 142 -3.39 1.37 -58.30
C ASP A 142 -3.89 2.38 -57.25
N LEU A 143 -4.81 3.28 -57.61
CA LEU A 143 -5.45 4.18 -56.64
C LEU A 143 -6.31 3.43 -55.61
N ASP A 144 -6.98 2.35 -56.00
CA ASP A 144 -7.72 1.48 -55.07
C ASP A 144 -6.79 0.83 -54.03
N ASN A 145 -5.61 0.36 -54.45
CA ASN A 145 -4.62 -0.20 -53.54
C ASN A 145 -4.10 0.86 -52.56
N ILE A 146 -3.74 2.05 -53.04
CA ILE A 146 -3.29 3.15 -52.19
C ILE A 146 -4.39 3.58 -51.21
N ALA A 147 -5.65 3.64 -51.66
CA ALA A 147 -6.78 3.97 -50.81
C ALA A 147 -6.95 2.95 -49.68
N ASN A 148 -6.78 1.66 -49.97
CA ASN A 148 -6.81 0.60 -48.95
C ASN A 148 -5.67 0.76 -47.94
N ASP A 149 -4.45 1.07 -48.39
CA ASP A 149 -3.30 1.29 -47.49
C ASP A 149 -3.48 2.53 -46.59
N ILE A 150 -4.04 3.61 -47.13
CA ILE A 150 -4.41 4.81 -46.35
C ILE A 150 -5.47 4.45 -45.29
N ASN A 151 -6.54 3.73 -45.68
CA ASN A 151 -7.60 3.33 -44.76
C ASN A 151 -7.12 2.37 -43.67
N ASN A 152 -6.22 1.43 -44.00
CA ASN A 152 -5.60 0.54 -43.02
C ASN A 152 -4.74 1.30 -42.01
N THR A 153 -3.98 2.29 -42.49
CA THR A 153 -3.16 3.16 -41.63
C THR A 153 -4.04 4.01 -40.72
N LEU A 154 -5.12 4.58 -41.24
CA LEU A 154 -6.11 5.34 -40.46
C LEU A 154 -6.74 4.48 -39.36
N LYS A 155 -7.10 3.23 -39.67
CA LYS A 155 -7.62 2.30 -38.68
C LYS A 155 -6.60 2.01 -37.57
N ALA A 156 -5.35 1.77 -37.95
CA ALA A 156 -4.27 1.52 -36.99
C ALA A 156 -4.05 2.71 -36.05
N ILE A 157 -4.16 3.95 -36.54
CA ILE A 157 -4.08 5.16 -35.70
C ILE A 157 -5.23 5.21 -34.68
N ASN A 158 -6.45 4.94 -35.10
CA ASN A 158 -7.62 5.00 -34.23
C ASN A 158 -7.59 3.94 -33.11
N ASP A 159 -6.92 2.81 -33.36
CA ASP A 159 -6.72 1.75 -32.36
C ASP A 159 -5.65 2.11 -31.33
N VAL A 160 -4.78 3.10 -31.62
CA VAL A 160 -3.70 3.52 -30.71
C VAL A 160 -4.19 4.57 -29.73
N LYS A 161 -4.14 4.24 -28.43
CA LYS A 161 -4.40 5.20 -27.35
C LYS A 161 -3.06 5.72 -26.80
N PRO A 162 -2.80 7.05 -26.82
CA PRO A 162 -1.55 7.63 -26.30
C PRO A 162 -1.25 7.29 -24.83
N THR A 163 -2.30 7.03 -24.06
CA THR A 163 -2.23 6.69 -22.64
C THR A 163 -1.96 5.21 -22.38
N ASP A 164 -1.90 4.33 -23.39
CA ASP A 164 -1.56 2.93 -23.19
C ASP A 164 -0.05 2.75 -23.05
N SER A 165 0.36 2.08 -21.97
CA SER A 165 1.76 1.76 -21.65
C SER A 165 2.47 0.88 -22.68
N LYS A 166 1.72 0.16 -23.52
CA LYS A 166 2.29 -0.80 -24.48
C LYS A 166 2.61 -0.18 -25.84
N VAL A 167 2.10 1.02 -26.10
CA VAL A 167 2.31 1.72 -27.36
C VAL A 167 3.68 2.38 -27.33
N SER A 168 4.53 2.06 -28.31
CA SER A 168 5.85 2.68 -28.48
C SER A 168 5.81 3.79 -29.53
N ILE A 169 6.71 4.77 -29.38
CA ILE A 169 7.08 5.70 -30.45
C ILE A 169 7.47 4.96 -31.73
N ASP A 170 8.06 3.77 -31.61
CA ASP A 170 8.47 2.95 -32.76
C ASP A 170 7.27 2.47 -33.60
N ASP A 171 6.14 2.17 -32.96
CA ASP A 171 4.92 1.74 -33.64
C ASP A 171 4.35 2.89 -34.49
N VAL A 172 4.34 4.11 -33.94
CA VAL A 172 3.89 5.31 -34.67
C VAL A 172 4.86 5.67 -35.80
N ASN A 173 6.17 5.52 -35.58
CA ASN A 173 7.17 5.75 -36.61
C ASN A 173 6.99 4.80 -37.80
N ALA A 174 6.62 3.54 -37.56
CA ALA A 174 6.30 2.60 -38.63
C ALA A 174 5.07 3.06 -39.44
N LEU A 175 4.02 3.56 -38.78
CA LEU A 175 2.84 4.11 -39.44
C LEU A 175 3.16 5.38 -40.25
N LYS A 176 4.02 6.27 -39.73
CA LYS A 176 4.54 7.44 -40.47
C LYS A 176 5.30 7.04 -41.71
N GLN A 177 6.16 6.02 -41.61
CA GLN A 177 6.89 5.52 -42.76
C GLN A 177 5.96 4.94 -43.84
N GLN A 178 4.92 4.21 -43.44
CA GLN A 178 3.90 3.70 -44.36
C GLN A 178 3.12 4.85 -45.02
N ASN A 179 2.70 5.87 -44.27
CA ASN A 179 1.99 7.02 -44.83
C ASN A 179 2.85 7.84 -45.80
N ALA A 180 4.16 7.95 -45.53
CA ALA A 180 5.10 8.58 -46.45
C ALA A 180 5.22 7.80 -47.78
N LEU A 181 5.26 6.46 -47.70
CA LEU A 181 5.26 5.60 -48.89
C LEU A 181 3.99 5.81 -49.74
N ASN A 182 2.82 5.91 -49.10
CA ASN A 182 1.56 6.20 -49.79
C ASN A 182 1.63 7.57 -50.51
N GLY A 183 2.22 8.59 -49.86
CA GLY A 183 2.44 9.91 -50.46
C GLY A 183 3.36 9.87 -51.70
N ASP A 184 4.45 9.10 -51.63
CA ASP A 184 5.36 8.91 -52.76
C ASP A 184 4.67 8.19 -53.94
N GLN A 185 3.82 7.19 -53.65
CA GLN A 185 3.03 6.48 -54.66
C GLN A 185 2.00 7.39 -55.34
N LEU A 186 1.31 8.26 -54.58
CA LEU A 186 0.37 9.24 -55.15
C LEU A 186 1.08 10.25 -56.04
N LYS A 187 2.28 10.72 -55.65
CA LYS A 187 3.12 11.59 -56.48
C LYS A 187 3.49 10.94 -57.82
N ALA A 188 3.89 9.67 -57.80
CA ALA A 188 4.19 8.93 -59.02
C ALA A 188 2.95 8.81 -59.93
N LYS A 189 1.75 8.75 -59.36
CA LYS A 189 0.49 8.77 -60.13
C LYS A 189 0.16 10.14 -60.72
N GLU A 190 0.54 11.22 -60.05
CA GLU A 190 0.39 12.58 -60.56
C GLU A 190 1.14 12.79 -61.88
N GLU A 191 2.33 12.18 -62.03
CA GLU A 191 3.11 12.23 -63.27
C GLU A 191 2.43 11.48 -64.44
N GLN A 192 1.71 10.40 -64.15
CA GLN A 192 1.00 9.55 -65.14
C GLN A 192 -0.33 10.16 -65.61
N LEU A 193 -0.82 11.21 -64.94
CA LEU A 193 -2.12 11.81 -65.22
C LEU A 193 -2.20 12.44 -66.63
N ASN A 194 -1.07 12.90 -67.17
CA ASN A 194 -1.01 13.53 -68.48
C ASN A 194 -1.41 12.58 -69.63
N ASP A 195 -1.11 11.29 -69.48
CA ASP A 195 -1.42 10.27 -70.49
C ASP A 195 -2.93 9.99 -70.58
N LEU A 196 -3.69 10.37 -69.55
CA LEU A 196 -5.14 10.16 -69.45
C LEU A 196 -5.97 11.37 -69.90
N LEU A 197 -5.35 12.48 -70.32
CA LEU A 197 -6.11 13.62 -70.83
C LEU A 197 -6.92 13.25 -72.08
N PRO A 198 -8.17 13.73 -72.20
CA PRO A 198 -8.80 14.80 -71.43
C PRO A 198 -9.63 14.36 -70.20
N LEU A 199 -9.50 13.12 -69.72
CA LEU A 199 -10.34 12.58 -68.64
C LEU A 199 -10.16 13.36 -67.32
N THR A 200 -11.27 13.69 -66.66
CA THR A 200 -11.29 14.51 -65.43
C THR A 200 -11.42 13.70 -64.15
N GLN A 201 -12.09 12.54 -64.20
CA GLN A 201 -12.30 11.67 -63.03
C GLN A 201 -10.99 11.21 -62.35
N PRO A 202 -9.92 10.80 -63.08
CA PRO A 202 -8.67 10.35 -62.46
C PRO A 202 -8.01 11.45 -61.61
N SER A 203 -8.05 12.70 -62.09
CA SER A 203 -7.49 13.85 -61.39
C SER A 203 -8.26 14.13 -60.09
N ALA A 204 -9.60 14.12 -60.15
CA ALA A 204 -10.42 14.33 -58.97
C ALA A 204 -10.17 13.27 -57.90
N ARG A 205 -10.08 12.00 -58.31
CA ARG A 205 -9.81 10.86 -57.41
C ARG A 205 -8.43 10.94 -56.76
N LEU A 206 -7.40 11.26 -57.56
CA LEU A 206 -6.03 11.45 -57.06
C LEU A 206 -5.96 12.59 -56.04
N ASN A 207 -6.62 13.72 -56.31
CA ASN A 207 -6.66 14.87 -55.41
C ASN A 207 -7.35 14.53 -54.07
N ALA A 208 -8.44 13.76 -54.10
CA ALA A 208 -9.11 13.31 -52.88
C ALA A 208 -8.20 12.43 -52.02
N LEU A 209 -7.48 11.49 -52.63
CA LEU A 209 -6.53 10.63 -51.91
C LEU A 209 -5.32 11.41 -51.37
N ASN A 210 -4.80 12.38 -52.13
CA ASN A 210 -3.76 13.28 -51.66
C ASN A 210 -4.21 14.09 -50.42
N GLN A 211 -5.44 14.60 -50.41
CA GLN A 211 -5.99 15.27 -49.23
C GLN A 211 -6.14 14.34 -48.04
N GLN A 212 -6.63 13.11 -48.25
CA GLN A 212 -6.72 12.11 -47.19
C GLN A 212 -5.34 11.75 -46.61
N GLN A 213 -4.34 11.54 -47.47
CA GLN A 213 -2.96 11.24 -47.06
C GLN A 213 -2.34 12.39 -46.25
N GLN A 214 -2.58 13.65 -46.63
CA GLN A 214 -2.11 14.81 -45.86
C GLN A 214 -2.80 14.94 -44.50
N ASN A 215 -4.11 14.70 -44.45
CA ASN A 215 -4.84 14.67 -43.18
C ASN A 215 -4.32 13.57 -42.26
N LEU A 216 -4.03 12.40 -42.82
CA LEU A 216 -3.43 11.28 -42.11
C LEU A 216 -2.03 11.62 -41.56
N ASP A 217 -1.22 12.36 -42.33
CA ASP A 217 0.09 12.82 -41.89
C ASP A 217 -0.01 13.77 -40.67
N ASN A 218 -0.96 14.70 -40.71
CA ASN A 218 -1.24 15.59 -39.58
C ASN A 218 -1.69 14.82 -38.32
N GLN A 219 -2.54 13.80 -38.49
CA GLN A 219 -2.98 12.95 -37.38
C GLN A 219 -1.83 12.15 -36.78
N LEU A 220 -0.96 11.58 -37.61
CA LEU A 220 0.23 10.85 -37.16
C LEU A 220 1.23 11.73 -36.43
N ASN A 221 1.44 12.96 -36.91
CA ASN A 221 2.31 13.93 -36.23
C ASN A 221 1.76 14.29 -34.85
N LYS A 222 0.45 14.55 -34.74
CA LYS A 222 -0.20 14.81 -33.45
C LYS A 222 -0.09 13.60 -32.51
N LEU A 223 -0.39 12.39 -33.00
CA LEU A 223 -0.30 11.16 -32.22
C LEU A 223 1.13 10.92 -31.70
N TYR A 224 2.14 11.21 -32.52
CA TYR A 224 3.54 11.13 -32.13
C TYR A 224 3.85 12.08 -30.96
N ASP A 225 3.44 13.34 -31.06
CA ASP A 225 3.66 14.34 -30.01
C ASP A 225 2.94 13.95 -28.70
N ASP A 226 1.70 13.46 -28.80
CA ASP A 226 0.90 13.01 -27.66
C ASP A 226 1.56 11.83 -26.93
N ILE A 227 2.05 10.83 -27.68
CA ILE A 227 2.77 9.67 -27.09
C ILE A 227 4.11 10.09 -26.50
N GLN A 228 4.84 10.99 -27.15
CA GLN A 228 6.12 11.48 -26.62
C GLN A 228 5.91 12.22 -25.29
N HIS A 229 4.88 13.07 -25.21
CA HIS A 229 4.51 13.77 -23.99
C HIS A 229 4.11 12.81 -22.86
N GLU A 230 3.24 11.84 -23.13
CA GLU A 230 2.83 10.86 -22.11
C GLU A 230 3.99 9.93 -21.69
N THR A 231 4.91 9.59 -22.60
CA THR A 231 6.13 8.84 -22.27
C THR A 231 7.02 9.62 -21.31
N ALA A 232 7.30 10.89 -21.61
CA ALA A 232 8.10 11.75 -20.72
C ALA A 232 7.46 11.89 -19.33
N LYS A 233 6.14 12.09 -19.28
CA LYS A 233 5.38 12.17 -18.02
C LYS A 233 5.47 10.89 -17.19
N ARG A 234 5.43 9.71 -17.83
CA ARG A 234 5.62 8.40 -17.16
C ARG A 234 7.03 8.26 -16.59
N GLU A 235 8.05 8.67 -17.35
CA GLU A 235 9.45 8.64 -16.90
C GLU A 235 9.69 9.56 -15.71
N GLU A 236 9.14 10.78 -15.73
CA GLU A 236 9.19 11.71 -14.59
C GLU A 236 8.51 11.15 -13.35
N LEU A 237 7.33 10.54 -13.53
CA LEU A 237 6.57 9.93 -12.44
C LEU A 237 7.32 8.73 -11.84
N GLN A 238 7.90 7.88 -12.68
CA GLN A 238 8.73 6.76 -12.24
C GLN A 238 9.97 7.23 -11.48
N ALA A 239 10.69 8.23 -12.01
CA ALA A 239 11.87 8.79 -11.35
C ALA A 239 11.54 9.40 -9.98
N PHE A 240 10.41 10.10 -9.85
CA PHE A 240 9.95 10.62 -8.56
C PHE A 240 9.59 9.48 -7.59
N ASN A 241 8.93 8.43 -8.08
CA ASN A 241 8.59 7.26 -7.27
C ASN A 241 9.84 6.54 -6.73
N ASP A 242 10.87 6.39 -7.56
CA ASP A 242 12.15 5.78 -7.17
C ASP A 242 12.87 6.60 -6.09
N GLN A 243 12.79 7.94 -6.16
CA GLN A 243 13.31 8.82 -5.11
C GLN A 243 12.56 8.65 -3.78
N LEU A 244 11.22 8.55 -3.82
CA LEU A 244 10.40 8.30 -2.63
C LEU A 244 10.73 6.94 -1.99
N ASN A 245 10.81 5.87 -2.79
CA ASN A 245 11.15 4.53 -2.31
C ASN A 245 12.53 4.52 -1.63
N LYS A 246 13.52 5.18 -2.25
CA LYS A 246 14.86 5.31 -1.67
C LYS A 246 14.81 6.04 -0.33
N ALA A 247 14.05 7.14 -0.21
CA ALA A 247 13.92 7.85 1.06
C ALA A 247 13.24 6.98 2.14
N GLU A 248 12.20 6.21 1.78
CA GLU A 248 11.52 5.28 2.69
C GLU A 248 12.46 4.19 3.21
N ASP A 249 13.29 3.61 2.34
CA ASP A 249 14.28 2.58 2.73
C ASP A 249 15.34 3.12 3.69
N TYR A 250 15.90 4.30 3.41
CA TYR A 250 16.88 4.94 4.29
C TYR A 250 16.28 5.30 5.66
N ILE A 251 15.05 5.81 5.69
CA ILE A 251 14.32 6.09 6.92
C ILE A 251 14.07 4.80 7.70
N ALA A 252 13.60 3.72 7.05
CA ALA A 252 13.33 2.44 7.71
C ALA A 252 14.60 1.81 8.32
N ASN A 253 15.74 1.93 7.62
CA ASN A 253 17.02 1.48 8.15
C ASN A 253 17.45 2.30 9.37
N ALA A 254 17.33 3.63 9.31
CA ALA A 254 17.62 4.49 10.47
C ALA A 254 16.69 4.20 11.67
N GLU A 255 15.39 3.99 11.43
CA GLU A 255 14.45 3.59 12.48
C GLU A 255 14.89 2.29 13.16
N ARG A 256 15.27 1.28 12.37
CA ARG A 256 15.73 -0.02 12.86
C ARG A 256 17.03 0.10 13.67
N ASP A 257 18.01 0.85 13.16
CA ASP A 257 19.31 0.99 13.80
C ASP A 257 19.22 1.80 15.10
N ILE A 258 18.37 2.85 15.13
CA ILE A 258 18.07 3.59 16.36
C ILE A 258 17.42 2.66 17.40
N ASP A 259 16.49 1.81 17.00
CA ASP A 259 15.82 0.87 17.92
C ASP A 259 16.77 -0.19 18.46
N ALA A 260 17.67 -0.71 17.63
CA ALA A 260 18.68 -1.69 18.01
C ALA A 260 19.77 -1.13 18.95
N THR A 261 19.94 0.20 19.01
CA THR A 261 20.98 0.82 19.83
C THR A 261 20.68 0.69 21.33
N LEU A 262 21.66 0.18 22.09
CA LEU A 262 21.56 0.03 23.55
C LEU A 262 21.43 1.38 24.27
N PRO A 263 20.84 1.42 25.48
CA PRO A 263 20.54 2.67 26.18
C PRO A 263 21.74 3.57 26.51
N ASN A 264 22.97 3.05 26.53
CA ASN A 264 24.21 3.77 26.87
C ASN A 264 25.23 3.85 25.71
N ASP A 265 24.89 3.35 24.52
CA ASP A 265 25.81 3.32 23.39
C ASP A 265 25.73 4.59 22.55
N ILE A 266 26.53 5.58 22.93
CA ILE A 266 26.61 6.87 22.22
C ILE A 266 27.28 6.71 20.84
N SER A 267 28.20 5.76 20.68
CA SER A 267 29.00 5.64 19.45
C SER A 267 28.15 5.20 18.26
N LEU A 268 27.22 4.26 18.47
CA LEU A 268 26.27 3.84 17.43
C LEU A 268 25.29 4.97 17.07
N LEU A 269 24.82 5.76 18.05
CA LEU A 269 23.96 6.92 17.78
C LEU A 269 24.70 7.99 16.97
N GLU A 270 25.99 8.24 17.25
CA GLU A 270 26.86 9.14 16.47
C GLU A 270 27.01 8.65 15.03
N GLN A 271 27.23 7.36 14.85
CA GLN A 271 27.33 6.77 13.52
C GLN A 271 26.03 6.96 12.71
N ILE A 272 24.86 6.75 13.30
CA ILE A 272 23.57 6.99 12.65
C ILE A 272 23.41 8.47 12.28
N ASN A 273 23.77 9.36 13.20
CA ASN A 273 23.68 10.82 13.01
C ASN A 273 24.62 11.33 11.90
N GLU A 274 25.81 10.74 11.76
CA GLU A 274 26.81 11.18 10.78
C GLU A 274 26.67 10.51 9.41
N GLN A 275 26.19 9.26 9.35
CA GLN A 275 26.16 8.49 8.11
C GLN A 275 24.77 8.41 7.48
N GLN A 276 23.71 8.28 8.28
CA GLN A 276 22.36 8.02 7.75
C GLN A 276 21.51 9.28 7.68
N LEU A 277 21.52 10.09 8.74
CA LEU A 277 20.70 11.30 8.81
C LEU A 277 21.00 12.32 7.68
N PRO A 278 22.26 12.57 7.28
CA PRO A 278 22.57 13.47 6.17
C PRO A 278 22.02 12.97 4.83
N LEU A 279 22.08 11.65 4.59
CA LEU A 279 21.56 11.03 3.36
C LEU A 279 20.03 11.15 3.29
N ILE A 280 19.34 10.96 4.42
CA ILE A 280 17.88 11.18 4.52
C ILE A 280 17.54 12.65 4.22
N ASN A 281 18.28 13.59 4.81
CA ASN A 281 18.03 15.02 4.62
C ASN A 281 18.30 15.47 3.17
N GLU A 282 19.34 14.94 2.53
CA GLU A 282 19.65 15.20 1.12
C GLU A 282 18.54 14.66 0.22
N LEU A 283 18.07 13.43 0.45
CA LEU A 283 16.96 12.84 -0.31
C LEU A 283 15.67 13.64 -0.15
N ILE A 284 15.33 14.07 1.07
CA ILE A 284 14.15 14.91 1.29
C ILE A 284 14.27 16.27 0.60
N THR A 285 15.46 16.86 0.60
CA THR A 285 15.73 18.12 -0.11
C THR A 285 15.58 17.92 -1.63
N SER A 286 16.11 16.83 -2.18
CA SER A 286 15.92 16.47 -3.59
C SER A 286 14.44 16.36 -3.94
N ILE A 287 13.66 15.59 -3.16
CA ILE A 287 12.21 15.41 -3.34
C ILE A 287 11.45 16.74 -3.20
N ASP A 288 11.99 17.73 -2.47
CA ASP A 288 11.40 19.06 -2.33
C ASP A 288 11.56 19.96 -3.55
N THR A 289 12.63 19.79 -4.31
CA THR A 289 12.93 20.63 -5.48
C THR A 289 12.18 20.21 -6.75
N VAL A 290 11.62 19.00 -6.79
CA VAL A 290 10.92 18.47 -7.96
C VAL A 290 9.42 18.78 -7.88
N PRO A 291 8.79 19.23 -8.99
CA PRO A 291 7.33 19.40 -9.07
C PRO A 291 6.60 18.10 -8.71
N ILE A 292 5.51 18.20 -7.95
CA ILE A 292 4.78 17.02 -7.46
C ILE A 292 3.86 16.49 -8.56
N PRO A 293 4.00 15.23 -9.01
CA PRO A 293 3.27 14.74 -10.18
C PRO A 293 1.76 14.54 -9.96
N ASN A 294 1.35 14.13 -8.76
CA ASN A 294 -0.06 13.89 -8.41
C ASN A 294 -0.29 13.96 -6.88
N ASP A 295 -1.56 13.88 -6.45
CA ASP A 295 -1.93 13.97 -5.03
C ASP A 295 -1.49 12.75 -4.19
N GLU A 296 -1.37 11.56 -4.79
CA GLU A 296 -0.85 10.38 -4.10
C GLU A 296 0.62 10.59 -3.67
N MET A 297 1.45 11.03 -4.61
CA MET A 297 2.86 11.34 -4.39
C MET A 297 3.04 12.51 -3.43
N LYS A 298 2.14 13.49 -3.48
CA LYS A 298 2.07 14.58 -2.49
C LYS A 298 1.86 14.05 -1.07
N ASN A 299 0.97 13.08 -0.91
CA ASN A 299 0.66 12.48 0.37
C ASN A 299 1.81 11.59 0.86
N ARG A 300 2.41 10.75 0.01
CA ARG A 300 3.62 9.97 0.35
C ARG A 300 4.78 10.88 0.76
N LYS A 301 5.06 11.95 0.01
CA LYS A 301 6.08 12.95 0.38
C LYS A 301 5.83 13.56 1.76
N LYS A 302 4.58 13.93 2.08
CA LYS A 302 4.22 14.44 3.42
C LYS A 302 4.47 13.37 4.50
N ALA A 303 4.13 12.12 4.24
CA ALA A 303 4.35 11.02 5.17
C ALA A 303 5.85 10.77 5.42
N ILE A 304 6.67 10.75 4.36
CA ILE A 304 8.14 10.63 4.44
C ILE A 304 8.74 11.76 5.28
N LYS A 305 8.32 13.01 5.04
CA LYS A 305 8.76 14.16 5.86
C LYS A 305 8.43 13.98 7.34
N LYS A 306 7.19 13.58 7.64
CA LYS A 306 6.76 13.34 9.02
C LYS A 306 7.57 12.21 9.66
N ARG A 307 7.84 11.12 8.95
CA ARG A 307 8.66 10.01 9.44
C ARG A 307 10.11 10.41 9.65
N SER A 308 10.74 11.13 8.72
CA SER A 308 12.10 11.64 8.89
C SER A 308 12.23 12.57 10.10
N GLN A 309 11.24 13.43 10.34
CA GLN A 309 11.23 14.27 11.52
C GLN A 309 11.09 13.43 12.81
N ALA A 310 10.24 12.41 12.79
CA ALA A 310 10.12 11.46 13.90
C ALA A 310 11.44 10.69 14.16
N VAL A 311 12.17 10.30 13.12
CA VAL A 311 13.52 9.70 13.24
C VAL A 311 14.48 10.66 13.94
N ASN A 312 14.52 11.92 13.51
CA ASN A 312 15.37 12.94 14.12
C ASN A 312 15.03 13.17 15.60
N ASP A 313 13.74 13.25 15.93
CA ASP A 313 13.26 13.43 17.30
C ASP A 313 13.58 12.21 18.17
N LYS A 314 13.41 11.00 17.63
CA LYS A 314 13.70 9.73 18.32
C LYS A 314 15.19 9.57 18.57
N LEU A 315 16.03 9.88 17.58
CA LEU A 315 17.48 9.89 17.70
C LEU A 315 17.93 10.87 18.78
N SER A 316 17.40 12.10 18.77
CA SER A 316 17.71 13.13 19.78
C SER A 316 17.36 12.68 21.20
N LYS A 317 16.18 12.08 21.39
CA LYS A 317 15.77 11.51 22.69
C LYS A 317 16.67 10.36 23.14
N LYS A 318 17.06 9.46 22.23
CA LYS A 318 18.01 8.38 22.54
C LYS A 318 19.37 8.93 22.95
N PHE A 319 19.89 9.96 22.28
CA PHE A 319 21.13 10.63 22.68
C PHE A 319 21.06 11.22 24.09
N GLU A 320 19.97 11.91 24.42
CA GLU A 320 19.79 12.49 25.74
C GLU A 320 19.76 11.40 26.84
N ASN A 321 19.05 10.30 26.58
CA ASN A 321 19.01 9.16 27.48
C ASN A 321 20.37 8.48 27.64
N ALA A 322 21.10 8.28 26.53
CA ALA A 322 22.43 7.67 26.57
C ALA A 322 23.45 8.51 27.32
N ARG A 323 23.40 9.85 27.18
CA ARG A 323 24.22 10.76 28.00
C ARG A 323 23.90 10.63 29.48
N LYS A 324 22.62 10.67 29.86
CA LYS A 324 22.20 10.48 31.27
C LYS A 324 22.67 9.15 31.84
N GLN A 325 22.55 8.06 31.08
CA GLN A 325 23.03 6.74 31.50
C GLN A 325 24.55 6.72 31.68
N ASN A 326 25.32 7.29 30.74
CA ASN A 326 26.79 7.37 30.86
C ASN A 326 27.23 8.25 32.04
N ASP A 327 26.55 9.35 32.32
CA ASP A 327 26.85 10.21 33.47
C ASP A 327 26.65 9.45 34.78
N ILE A 328 25.53 8.72 34.94
CA ILE A 328 25.27 7.87 36.11
C ILE A 328 26.35 6.78 36.25
N ILE A 329 26.68 6.09 35.16
CA ILE A 329 27.73 5.05 35.14
C ILE A 329 29.09 5.64 35.56
N THR A 330 29.43 6.83 35.08
CA THR A 330 30.70 7.50 35.40
C THR A 330 30.76 7.86 36.89
N VAL A 331 29.70 8.48 37.42
CA VAL A 331 29.61 8.85 38.84
C VAL A 331 29.74 7.61 39.73
N ILE A 332 29.03 6.52 39.43
CA ILE A 332 29.12 5.28 40.22
C ILE A 332 30.52 4.67 40.17
N ASN A 333 31.14 4.63 38.98
CA ASN A 333 32.50 4.10 38.84
C ASN A 333 33.53 4.92 39.63
N ASP A 334 33.43 6.24 39.58
CA ASP A 334 34.32 7.15 40.31
C ASP A 334 34.14 6.98 41.82
N GLU A 335 32.90 6.87 42.31
CA GLU A 335 32.61 6.67 43.73
C GLU A 335 33.08 5.30 44.21
N LEU A 336 32.84 4.22 43.46
CA LEU A 336 33.36 2.89 43.78
C LEU A 336 34.90 2.90 43.82
N ALA A 337 35.57 3.56 42.86
CA ALA A 337 37.02 3.68 42.86
C ALA A 337 37.55 4.46 44.07
N LYS A 338 36.89 5.56 44.48
CA LYS A 338 37.23 6.30 45.70
C LYS A 338 37.09 5.42 46.95
N LEU A 339 36.00 4.65 47.05
CA LEU A 339 35.75 3.77 48.19
C LEU A 339 36.73 2.59 48.25
N GLU A 340 37.09 2.01 47.11
CA GLU A 340 38.15 0.99 46.99
C GLU A 340 39.50 1.56 47.47
N ASN A 341 39.88 2.74 46.99
CA ASN A 341 41.11 3.43 47.40
C ASN A 341 41.13 3.78 48.90
N ALA A 342 39.96 4.06 49.51
CA ALA A 342 39.85 4.31 50.95
C ALA A 342 39.91 3.02 51.78
N THR A 343 39.46 1.90 51.23
CA THR A 343 39.46 0.58 51.90
C THR A 343 40.87 0.00 51.96
N GLN A 344 41.61 0.09 50.86
CA GLN A 344 42.93 -0.52 50.69
C GLN A 344 43.97 -0.18 51.78
N PRO A 345 44.15 1.08 52.23
CA PRO A 345 45.11 1.38 53.30
C PRO A 345 44.72 0.74 54.63
N ILE A 346 43.42 0.67 54.95
CA ILE A 346 42.93 0.07 56.21
C ILE A 346 43.10 -1.44 56.15
N THR A 347 42.69 -2.10 55.07
CA THR A 347 42.87 -3.56 54.94
C THR A 347 44.34 -3.95 54.94
N SER A 348 45.22 -3.12 54.40
CA SER A 348 46.68 -3.35 54.43
C SER A 348 47.27 -3.25 55.84
N LYS A 349 46.73 -2.40 56.74
CA LYS A 349 47.21 -2.28 58.14
C LYS A 349 47.11 -3.59 58.93
N TYR A 350 46.13 -4.43 58.60
CA TYR A 350 45.87 -5.71 59.27
C TYR A 350 46.28 -6.91 58.40
N GLY A 351 46.61 -6.66 57.12
CA GLY A 351 47.02 -7.67 56.15
C GLY A 351 48.45 -8.13 56.36
N ASN A 352 48.70 -8.88 57.44
CA ASN A 352 49.85 -9.78 57.71
C ASN A 352 49.84 -10.31 59.17
N GLY A 353 48.69 -10.30 59.85
CA GLY A 353 48.62 -10.63 61.29
C GLY A 353 49.19 -9.53 62.18
N GLU A 354 49.25 -8.29 61.69
CA GLU A 354 49.64 -7.14 62.48
C GLU A 354 48.53 -6.76 63.47
N ILE A 355 48.94 -6.59 64.74
CA ILE A 355 48.07 -6.25 65.85
C ILE A 355 48.13 -4.74 66.10
N LYS A 356 46.99 -4.08 66.32
CA LYS A 356 46.91 -2.63 66.55
C LYS A 356 46.38 -2.28 67.95
N PRO A 357 46.72 -1.09 68.50
CA PRO A 357 46.12 -0.62 69.74
C PRO A 357 44.59 -0.45 69.60
N LEU A 358 43.85 -0.66 70.69
CA LEU A 358 42.39 -0.57 70.72
C LEU A 358 41.82 0.73 70.13
N VAL A 359 42.48 1.87 70.38
CA VAL A 359 42.03 3.18 69.88
C VAL A 359 42.10 3.24 68.35
N GLU A 360 43.19 2.76 67.75
CA GLU A 360 43.36 2.73 66.30
C GLU A 360 42.39 1.73 65.66
N ALA A 361 42.17 0.57 66.29
CA ALA A 361 41.19 -0.41 65.84
C ALA A 361 39.75 0.14 65.80
N ILE A 362 39.36 0.94 66.81
CA ILE A 362 38.05 1.60 66.86
C ILE A 362 37.90 2.64 65.73
N GLU A 363 38.94 3.44 65.48
CA GLU A 363 38.97 4.42 64.39
C GLU A 363 38.86 3.74 63.01
N ASP A 364 39.66 2.70 62.78
CA ASP A 364 39.65 1.92 61.54
C ASP A 364 38.30 1.23 61.32
N ARG A 365 37.70 0.63 62.37
CA ARG A 365 36.32 0.08 62.31
C ARG A 365 35.31 1.15 61.90
N ASN A 366 35.37 2.34 62.51
CA ASN A 366 34.42 3.41 62.19
C ASN A 366 34.59 3.88 60.74
N ALA A 367 35.82 3.95 60.23
CA ALA A 367 36.10 4.26 58.83
C ALA A 367 35.55 3.17 57.88
N LEU A 368 35.73 1.88 58.20
CA LEU A 368 35.17 0.76 57.42
C LEU A 368 33.63 0.76 57.41
N ASN A 369 32.99 1.04 58.54
CA ASN A 369 31.53 1.16 58.61
C ASN A 369 31.01 2.32 57.74
N LYS A 370 31.71 3.46 57.75
CA LYS A 370 31.37 4.61 56.90
C LYS A 370 31.48 4.27 55.40
N ILE A 371 32.43 3.42 55.01
CA ILE A 371 32.55 2.90 53.64
C ILE A 371 31.32 2.04 53.29
N ILE A 372 30.90 1.11 54.17
CA ILE A 372 29.69 0.29 53.95
C ILE A 372 28.43 1.17 53.80
N GLU A 373 28.30 2.20 54.64
CA GLU A 373 27.18 3.16 54.56
C GLU A 373 27.17 3.91 53.23
N SER A 374 28.35 4.25 52.70
CA SER A 374 28.51 5.00 51.45
C SER A 374 28.29 4.17 50.18
N ILE A 375 28.30 2.82 50.27
CA ILE A 375 27.96 1.93 49.14
C ILE A 375 26.43 1.89 48.91
N SER A 376 25.63 1.97 49.97
CA SER A 376 24.16 1.83 49.90
C SER A 376 23.43 2.90 49.05
N PRO A 377 23.82 4.19 49.03
CA PRO A 377 23.16 5.21 48.22
C PRO A 377 23.60 5.24 46.75
N LEU A 378 24.42 4.29 46.28
CA LEU A 378 24.79 4.22 44.86
C LEU A 378 23.55 3.81 44.04
N ASN A 379 23.09 4.68 43.15
CA ASN A 379 21.92 4.47 42.29
C ASN A 379 22.15 3.45 41.16
N ILE A 380 22.71 2.28 41.46
CA ILE A 380 23.05 1.26 40.46
C ILE A 380 21.79 0.75 39.75
N ASP A 381 20.65 0.69 40.45
CA ASP A 381 19.37 0.25 39.89
C ASP A 381 18.78 1.18 38.82
N GLU A 382 19.23 2.45 38.75
CA GLU A 382 18.81 3.42 37.71
C GLU A 382 19.51 3.17 36.35
N ILE A 383 20.49 2.26 36.31
CA ILE A 383 21.16 1.84 35.07
C ILE A 383 20.26 0.87 34.30
N SER A 384 19.87 1.29 33.10
CA SER A 384 18.98 0.53 32.22
C SER A 384 19.67 -0.66 31.55
N ASP A 385 20.98 -0.56 31.29
CA ASP A 385 21.77 -1.65 30.72
C ASP A 385 22.06 -2.73 31.78
N LYS A 386 21.36 -3.86 31.67
CA LYS A 386 21.45 -4.97 32.63
C LYS A 386 22.89 -5.52 32.79
N PRO A 387 23.67 -5.80 31.72
CA PRO A 387 25.05 -6.25 31.87
C PRO A 387 25.92 -5.27 32.67
N THR A 388 25.84 -3.97 32.39
CA THR A 388 26.60 -2.94 33.12
C THR A 388 26.14 -2.83 34.56
N ARG A 389 24.82 -2.82 34.80
CA ARG A 389 24.24 -2.81 36.14
C ARG A 389 24.72 -4.01 36.96
N ASP A 390 24.61 -5.21 36.41
CA ASP A 390 24.99 -6.45 37.09
C ASP A 390 26.50 -6.46 37.40
N ALA A 391 27.34 -5.93 36.51
CA ALA A 391 28.78 -5.78 36.72
C ALA A 391 29.11 -4.80 37.87
N LEU A 392 28.44 -3.64 37.90
CA LEU A 392 28.64 -2.63 38.96
C LEU A 392 28.09 -3.12 40.31
N SER A 393 26.92 -3.77 40.33
CA SER A 393 26.37 -4.41 41.53
C SER A 393 27.32 -5.47 42.07
N LYS A 394 27.91 -6.29 41.18
CA LYS A 394 28.91 -7.29 41.57
C LYS A 394 30.16 -6.62 42.15
N ARG A 395 30.65 -5.54 41.56
CA ARG A 395 31.81 -4.77 42.08
C ARG A 395 31.51 -4.16 43.46
N ALA A 396 30.33 -3.57 43.64
CA ALA A 396 29.88 -3.04 44.93
C ALA A 396 29.77 -4.14 46.01
N GLU A 397 29.25 -5.31 45.67
CA GLU A 397 29.14 -6.44 46.59
C GLU A 397 30.51 -7.07 46.91
N GLN A 398 31.42 -7.11 45.93
CA GLN A 398 32.82 -7.50 46.16
C GLN A 398 33.52 -6.55 47.14
N LEU A 399 33.34 -5.24 46.99
CA LEU A 399 33.86 -4.28 47.95
C LEU A 399 33.23 -4.46 49.33
N ARG A 400 31.90 -4.62 49.41
CA ARG A 400 31.17 -4.83 50.67
C ARG A 400 31.62 -6.09 51.40
N SER A 401 31.80 -7.20 50.68
CA SER A 401 32.30 -8.45 51.24
C SER A 401 33.75 -8.34 51.69
N SER A 402 34.60 -7.65 50.92
CA SER A 402 35.99 -7.35 51.32
C SER A 402 36.09 -6.47 52.57
N VAL A 403 35.16 -5.53 52.78
CA VAL A 403 35.13 -4.72 54.01
C VAL A 403 34.61 -5.55 55.20
N LYS A 404 33.56 -6.36 54.98
CA LYS A 404 32.98 -7.22 56.03
C LYS A 404 33.94 -8.28 56.54
N SER A 405 34.80 -8.83 55.67
CA SER A 405 35.78 -9.86 56.07
C SER A 405 36.76 -9.38 57.15
N LEU A 406 37.06 -8.08 57.20
CA LEU A 406 37.87 -7.47 58.25
C LEU A 406 37.01 -6.87 59.39
N THR A 407 35.89 -6.24 59.05
CA THR A 407 35.05 -5.53 60.05
C THR A 407 34.44 -6.48 61.08
N THR A 408 34.01 -7.69 60.68
CA THR A 408 33.43 -8.68 61.59
C THR A 408 34.43 -9.16 62.66
N PRO A 409 35.61 -9.72 62.30
CA PRO A 409 36.56 -10.17 63.32
C PRO A 409 37.14 -9.00 64.13
N LEU A 410 37.33 -7.81 63.53
CA LEU A 410 37.77 -6.63 64.27
C LEU A 410 36.73 -6.18 65.32
N ASN A 411 35.44 -6.28 65.02
CA ASN A 411 34.37 -6.01 65.99
C ASN A 411 34.36 -7.00 67.15
N GLU A 412 34.58 -8.28 66.88
CA GLU A 412 34.65 -9.31 67.92
C GLU A 412 35.83 -9.05 68.86
N ASP A 413 37.01 -8.75 68.31
CA ASP A 413 38.21 -8.41 69.08
C ASP A 413 38.01 -7.11 69.89
N ILE A 414 37.42 -6.05 69.30
CA ILE A 414 37.14 -4.77 70.00
C ILE A 414 36.20 -5.03 71.18
N ASN A 415 35.09 -5.73 70.95
CA ASN A 415 34.11 -6.00 72.00
C ASN A 415 34.68 -6.89 73.12
N ALA A 416 35.51 -7.88 72.76
CA ALA A 416 36.18 -8.72 73.73
C ALA A 416 37.15 -7.91 74.62
N GLU A 417 37.94 -7.02 74.01
CA GLU A 417 38.91 -6.17 74.70
C GLU A 417 38.23 -5.08 75.55
N GLU A 418 37.21 -4.38 75.03
CA GLU A 418 36.44 -3.39 75.80
C GLU A 418 35.78 -4.03 77.03
N LYS A 419 35.22 -5.24 76.86
CA LYS A 419 34.65 -6.00 77.97
C LYS A 419 35.72 -6.44 78.97
N LEU A 420 36.88 -6.91 78.51
CA LEU A 420 38.01 -7.27 79.37
C LEU A 420 38.49 -6.07 80.19
N LEU A 421 38.64 -4.90 79.56
CA LEU A 421 39.00 -3.66 80.23
C LEU A 421 37.96 -3.23 81.27
N GLN A 422 36.67 -3.36 80.95
CA GLN A 422 35.60 -3.01 81.88
C GLN A 422 35.58 -3.96 83.09
N ASP A 423 35.69 -5.26 82.85
CA ASP A 423 35.76 -6.29 83.90
C ASP A 423 37.01 -6.09 84.77
N TYR A 424 38.16 -5.78 84.16
CA TYR A 424 39.42 -5.48 84.86
C TYR A 424 39.27 -4.24 85.75
N LYS A 425 38.77 -3.12 85.22
CA LYS A 425 38.57 -1.89 85.99
C LYS A 425 37.62 -2.10 87.17
N ASN A 426 36.51 -2.82 86.94
CA ASN A 426 35.54 -3.15 87.99
C ASN A 426 36.16 -4.01 89.10
N LEU A 427 37.00 -4.99 88.73
CA LEU A 427 37.64 -5.88 89.70
C LEU A 427 38.80 -5.19 90.43
N LEU A 428 39.62 -4.41 89.72
CA LEU A 428 40.69 -3.61 90.31
C LEU A 428 40.16 -2.61 91.33
N ALA A 429 39.01 -1.98 91.07
CA ALA A 429 38.36 -1.10 92.05
C ALA A 429 38.02 -1.83 93.36
N LYS A 430 37.49 -3.06 93.28
CA LYS A 430 37.21 -3.90 94.46
C LYS A 430 38.49 -4.35 95.17
N ILE A 431 39.54 -4.69 94.42
CA ILE A 431 40.84 -5.06 94.99
C ILE A 431 41.46 -3.87 95.73
N ASN A 432 41.38 -2.67 95.16
CA ASN A 432 41.85 -1.44 95.79
C ASN A 432 41.07 -1.13 97.08
N ASP A 433 39.74 -1.29 97.09
CA ASP A 433 38.92 -1.12 98.29
C ASP A 433 39.31 -2.09 99.41
N ILE A 434 39.52 -3.37 99.08
CA ILE A 434 40.06 -4.37 100.03
C ILE A 434 41.46 -3.96 100.51
N SER A 435 42.32 -3.49 99.62
CA SER A 435 43.67 -3.07 99.97
C SER A 435 43.67 -1.88 100.94
N ILE A 436 42.77 -0.91 100.74
CA ILE A 436 42.56 0.22 101.67
C ILE A 436 42.08 -0.28 103.04
N ASN A 437 41.10 -1.19 103.06
CA ASN A 437 40.57 -1.79 104.29
C ASN A 437 41.61 -2.68 105.01
N ALA A 438 42.53 -3.30 104.28
CA ALA A 438 43.62 -4.10 104.85
C ALA A 438 44.69 -3.22 105.52
N VAL A 439 44.96 -2.03 104.99
CA VAL A 439 45.92 -1.08 105.57
C VAL A 439 45.44 -0.55 106.92
N THR A 440 44.14 -0.30 107.10
CA THR A 440 43.55 0.29 108.32
C THR A 440 43.32 -0.69 109.48
N LEU A 441 43.55 -2.00 109.29
CA LEU A 441 43.52 -3.01 110.37
C LEU A 441 44.68 -2.81 111.36
N GLY A 442 44.40 -2.81 112.67
CA GLY A 442 45.40 -2.78 113.74
C GLY A 442 45.41 -1.52 114.61
N GLU A 443 44.63 -0.50 114.28
CA GLU A 443 44.85 0.85 114.83
C GLU A 443 43.92 1.25 115.98
N THR A 444 42.71 0.68 116.17
CA THR A 444 41.80 1.12 117.27
C THR A 444 40.76 0.12 117.81
N GLY A 445 40.73 -1.16 117.40
CA GLY A 445 39.63 -2.08 117.73
C GLY A 445 39.87 -3.14 118.82
N ILE A 446 38.78 -3.79 119.23
CA ILE A 446 38.76 -5.03 120.04
C ILE A 446 39.42 -6.15 119.23
N ILE A 447 40.31 -6.94 119.86
CA ILE A 447 41.17 -7.93 119.18
C ILE A 447 40.35 -8.94 118.36
N ASP A 448 39.22 -9.41 118.89
CA ASP A 448 38.34 -10.37 118.20
C ASP A 448 37.64 -9.76 116.98
N ASP A 449 37.23 -8.49 117.06
CA ASP A 449 36.60 -7.80 115.92
C ASP A 449 37.61 -7.51 114.81
N GLU A 450 38.86 -7.22 115.14
CA GLU A 450 39.91 -7.02 114.13
C GLU A 450 40.40 -8.34 113.52
N ILE A 451 40.46 -9.44 114.29
CA ILE A 451 40.67 -10.79 113.75
C ILE A 451 39.50 -11.18 112.83
N ARG A 452 38.26 -10.86 113.21
CA ARG A 452 37.07 -11.11 112.40
C ARG A 452 37.08 -10.29 111.11
N LYS A 453 37.35 -8.98 111.17
CA LYS A 453 37.48 -8.12 109.96
C LYS A 453 38.62 -8.59 109.05
N CYS A 454 39.74 -9.03 109.63
CA CYS A 454 40.83 -9.64 108.86
C CYS A 454 40.37 -10.94 108.19
N GLY A 455 39.60 -11.78 108.89
CA GLY A 455 38.98 -12.99 108.32
C GLY A 455 37.97 -12.69 107.19
N ASP A 456 37.14 -11.66 107.36
CA ASP A 456 36.16 -11.23 106.37
C ASP A 456 36.85 -10.68 105.10
N LEU A 457 37.95 -9.93 105.24
CA LEU A 457 38.75 -9.44 104.10
C LEU A 457 39.50 -10.59 103.38
N VAL A 458 40.03 -11.57 104.12
CA VAL A 458 40.63 -12.78 103.52
C VAL A 458 39.57 -13.59 102.76
N GLU A 459 38.34 -13.71 103.28
CA GLU A 459 37.25 -14.39 102.58
C GLU A 459 36.79 -13.59 101.34
N GLN A 460 36.84 -12.25 101.37
CA GLN A 460 36.61 -11.41 100.19
C GLN A 460 37.69 -11.63 99.12
N ILE A 461 38.97 -11.67 99.50
CA ILE A 461 40.08 -12.01 98.59
C ILE A 461 39.86 -13.40 97.97
N ARG A 462 39.47 -14.39 98.79
CA ARG A 462 39.16 -15.75 98.30
C ARG A 462 38.05 -15.75 97.25
N LYS A 463 36.99 -14.97 97.48
CA LYS A 463 35.87 -14.81 96.52
C LYS A 463 36.28 -14.09 95.24
N LEU A 464 37.24 -13.16 95.30
CA LEU A 464 37.74 -12.44 94.12
C LEU A 464 38.82 -13.20 93.34
N ARG A 465 39.42 -14.25 93.91
CA ARG A 465 40.50 -15.02 93.27
C ARG A 465 40.08 -15.71 91.99
N LYS A 466 38.89 -16.33 91.95
CA LYS A 466 38.35 -16.97 90.74
C LYS A 466 38.03 -15.94 89.64
N PRO A 467 37.32 -14.83 89.92
CA PRO A 467 37.17 -13.71 88.98
C PRO A 467 38.50 -13.13 88.49
N ALA A 468 39.50 -12.91 89.37
CA ALA A 468 40.81 -12.39 89.00
C ALA A 468 41.56 -13.34 88.08
N ASN A 469 41.57 -14.64 88.40
CA ASN A 469 42.15 -15.68 87.53
C ASN A 469 41.47 -15.73 86.16
N ASN A 470 40.15 -15.54 86.10
CA ASN A 470 39.43 -15.52 84.82
C ASN A 470 39.80 -14.30 83.97
N ILE A 471 40.04 -13.13 84.56
CA ILE A 471 40.50 -11.93 83.85
C ILE A 471 41.95 -12.10 83.42
N ASP A 472 42.83 -12.51 84.33
CA ASP A 472 44.25 -12.75 84.05
C ASP A 472 44.43 -13.81 82.95
N ASN A 473 43.63 -14.90 82.95
CA ASN A 473 43.65 -15.90 81.87
C ASN A 473 43.19 -15.32 80.52
N LYS A 474 42.21 -14.42 80.51
CA LYS A 474 41.75 -13.75 79.28
C LYS A 474 42.78 -12.75 78.77
N MET A 475 43.51 -12.07 79.65
CA MET A 475 44.65 -11.21 79.28
C MET A 475 45.81 -11.97 78.65
N GLN A 476 45.89 -13.29 78.90
CA GLN A 476 46.89 -14.17 78.30
C GLN A 476 46.41 -14.85 77.01
N GLN A 477 45.13 -14.73 76.66
CA GLN A 477 44.59 -15.29 75.41
C GLN A 477 44.83 -14.30 74.28
N PRO A 478 45.63 -14.64 73.25
CA PRO A 478 45.93 -13.70 72.18
C PRO A 478 44.66 -13.33 71.40
N LEU A 479 44.46 -12.04 71.16
CA LEU A 479 43.52 -11.53 70.17
C LEU A 479 44.18 -11.52 68.78
N ASN A 480 43.37 -11.55 67.73
CA ASN A 480 43.87 -11.69 66.36
C ASN A 480 44.31 -10.35 65.75
N HIS A 481 43.64 -9.24 66.08
CA HIS A 481 43.87 -7.93 65.46
C HIS A 481 44.18 -6.80 66.46
N ILE A 482 43.99 -7.02 67.76
CA ILE A 482 44.06 -5.96 68.79
C ILE A 482 45.03 -6.30 69.92
N GLU A 483 45.79 -5.32 70.36
CA GLU A 483 46.70 -5.44 71.49
C GLU A 483 45.92 -5.31 72.81
N HIS A 484 46.21 -6.18 73.78
CA HIS A 484 45.68 -6.01 75.13
C HIS A 484 46.14 -4.67 75.73
N SER A 485 45.19 -3.87 76.19
CA SER A 485 45.44 -2.56 76.77
C SER A 485 45.98 -2.64 78.21
N ILE A 486 45.85 -3.80 78.85
CA ILE A 486 46.33 -4.07 80.20
C ILE A 486 47.64 -4.85 80.10
N LYS A 487 48.69 -4.37 80.79
CA LYS A 487 50.03 -4.97 80.71
C LYS A 487 50.19 -6.17 81.66
N GLU A 488 51.16 -7.02 81.36
CA GLU A 488 51.45 -8.25 82.13
C GLU A 488 51.87 -7.97 83.59
N ASP A 489 52.48 -6.82 83.88
CA ASP A 489 52.82 -6.39 85.24
C ASP A 489 51.60 -5.88 86.05
N GLU A 490 50.44 -5.74 85.42
CA GLU A 490 49.21 -5.25 86.03
C GLU A 490 48.22 -6.35 86.44
N MET A 491 48.60 -7.64 86.29
CA MET A 491 47.80 -8.82 86.66
C MET A 491 47.23 -8.72 88.07
N LEU A 492 46.00 -9.21 88.24
CA LEU A 492 45.23 -9.03 89.47
C LEU A 492 45.53 -10.10 90.53
N LEU A 493 45.88 -11.33 90.12
CA LEU A 493 46.26 -12.40 91.05
C LEU A 493 47.52 -12.06 91.88
N PRO A 494 48.63 -11.57 91.30
CA PRO A 494 49.80 -11.17 92.09
C PRO A 494 49.47 -10.05 93.09
N LYS A 495 48.61 -9.11 92.72
CA LYS A 495 48.14 -8.04 93.61
C LYS A 495 47.33 -8.61 94.78
N LEU A 496 46.40 -9.53 94.52
CA LEU A 496 45.64 -10.23 95.55
C LEU A 496 46.54 -11.05 96.48
N ASP A 497 47.54 -11.74 95.94
CA ASP A 497 48.48 -12.56 96.73
C ASP A 497 49.36 -11.70 97.65
N ASN A 498 49.76 -10.51 97.19
CA ASN A 498 50.48 -9.55 98.04
C ASN A 498 49.61 -9.03 99.19
N ILE A 499 48.35 -8.64 98.91
CA ILE A 499 47.40 -8.22 99.95
C ILE A 499 47.14 -9.36 100.95
N GLN A 500 46.98 -10.59 100.46
CA GLN A 500 46.81 -11.78 101.30
C GLN A 500 48.02 -12.02 102.21
N SER A 501 49.25 -11.88 101.70
CA SER A 501 50.47 -12.04 102.49
C SER A 501 50.59 -10.98 103.60
N GLU A 502 50.23 -9.73 103.32
CA GLU A 502 50.21 -8.65 104.32
C GLU A 502 49.11 -8.85 105.37
N LEU A 503 47.91 -9.30 104.96
CA LEU A 503 46.85 -9.70 105.90
C LEU A 503 47.27 -10.87 106.78
N ASP A 504 47.95 -11.89 106.23
CA ASP A 504 48.44 -13.04 106.99
C ASP A 504 49.52 -12.65 108.01
N LYS A 505 50.39 -11.68 107.69
CA LYS A 505 51.35 -11.11 108.66
C LYS A 505 50.64 -10.36 109.79
N LYS A 506 49.66 -9.50 109.47
CA LYS A 506 48.86 -8.76 110.47
C LYS A 506 48.05 -9.72 111.35
N ARG A 507 47.43 -10.74 110.75
CA ARG A 507 46.72 -11.82 111.44
C ARG A 507 47.63 -12.57 112.39
N LYS A 508 48.85 -12.94 111.98
CA LYS A 508 49.83 -13.63 112.84
C LYS A 508 50.28 -12.79 114.04
N ASN A 509 50.32 -11.46 113.92
CA ASN A 509 50.57 -10.53 115.03
C ASN A 509 49.37 -10.44 116.00
N LEU A 510 48.14 -10.35 115.49
CA LEU A 510 46.91 -10.35 116.29
C LEU A 510 46.70 -11.71 117.00
N GLU A 511 46.96 -12.82 116.32
CA GLU A 511 46.88 -14.18 116.85
C GLU A 511 47.94 -14.48 117.92
N ASN A 512 49.11 -13.83 117.91
CA ASN A 512 50.07 -13.95 119.01
C ASN A 512 49.64 -13.22 120.30
N ARG A 513 48.71 -12.24 120.20
CA ARG A 513 48.09 -11.56 121.35
C ARG A 513 46.87 -12.32 121.91
N ALA A 514 46.24 -13.18 121.09
CA ALA A 514 45.07 -13.99 121.45
C ALA A 514 45.41 -15.40 121.99
N LYS A 515 46.67 -15.85 121.92
CA LYS A 515 47.15 -17.19 122.36
C LYS A 515 47.25 -17.40 123.89
N LEU A 516 46.79 -16.47 124.73
CA LEU A 516 46.84 -16.56 126.21
C LEU A 516 45.54 -17.05 126.88
N ASP A 517 44.43 -17.23 126.14
CA ASP A 517 43.15 -17.76 126.67
C ASP A 517 42.73 -19.07 125.99
N THR A 518 43.65 -20.03 126.05
CA THR A 518 43.51 -21.47 125.77
C THR A 518 42.09 -22.07 125.75
N ILE A 519 41.66 -22.45 124.54
CA ILE A 519 41.38 -23.84 124.08
C ILE A 519 40.44 -24.72 124.94
N ALA A 520 39.25 -25.04 124.39
CA ALA A 520 38.53 -26.33 124.51
C ALA A 520 37.39 -26.38 123.45
N PRO A 521 37.13 -27.50 122.73
CA PRO A 521 37.30 -27.59 121.27
C PRO A 521 36.07 -28.01 120.38
N GLN A 522 36.18 -27.73 119.05
CA GLN A 522 35.79 -28.49 117.80
C GLN A 522 34.31 -28.89 117.53
N ILE A 523 33.57 -28.44 116.50
CA ILE A 523 33.61 -28.57 115.01
C ILE A 523 33.54 -30.01 114.45
N GLU A 524 32.51 -30.29 113.61
CA GLU A 524 32.48 -31.19 112.44
C GLU A 524 31.17 -30.95 111.65
N LEU A 525 30.96 -31.11 110.34
CA LEU A 525 31.76 -31.31 109.10
C LEU A 525 30.70 -31.27 107.94
N ILE A 526 30.81 -30.40 106.92
CA ILE A 526 31.13 -30.68 105.49
C ILE A 526 30.02 -31.26 104.55
N THR A 527 29.74 -30.46 103.50
CA THR A 527 29.41 -30.70 102.06
C THR A 527 28.40 -31.76 101.59
N LEU A 528 27.59 -31.40 100.57
CA LEU A 528 27.48 -32.12 99.28
C LEU A 528 26.60 -31.29 98.30
N GLY A 529 27.06 -30.98 97.07
CA GLY A 529 26.28 -30.13 96.15
C GLY A 529 26.60 -30.15 94.64
N ASP A 530 27.45 -31.04 94.13
CA ASP A 530 27.83 -31.03 92.70
C ASP A 530 27.10 -32.08 91.82
N ALA A 531 26.15 -32.86 92.35
CA ALA A 531 25.46 -33.91 91.59
C ALA A 531 23.98 -33.62 91.25
N VAL A 532 23.44 -32.45 91.61
CA VAL A 532 22.02 -32.08 91.37
C VAL A 532 21.85 -31.02 90.27
N GLY A 533 22.93 -30.34 89.86
CA GLY A 533 22.87 -29.22 88.90
C GLY A 533 22.61 -29.62 87.45
N GLU A 534 23.19 -30.71 86.97
CA GLU A 534 23.13 -31.07 85.53
C GLU A 534 21.79 -31.67 85.09
N LYS A 535 21.10 -32.41 85.98
CA LYS A 535 19.73 -32.91 85.70
C LYS A 535 18.66 -31.83 85.82
N ALA A 536 18.84 -30.86 86.73
CA ALA A 536 17.92 -29.73 86.88
C ALA A 536 18.02 -28.74 85.70
N ALA A 537 19.22 -28.54 85.14
CA ALA A 537 19.43 -27.70 83.97
C ALA A 537 18.80 -28.28 82.68
N ALA A 538 18.94 -29.59 82.45
CA ALA A 538 18.32 -30.26 81.30
C ALA A 538 16.78 -30.23 81.37
N LEU A 539 16.21 -30.45 82.56
CA LEU A 539 14.76 -30.36 82.77
C LEU A 539 14.23 -28.93 82.62
N ALA A 540 14.96 -27.93 83.11
CA ALA A 540 14.60 -26.52 82.95
C ALA A 540 14.66 -26.05 81.49
N ALA A 541 15.66 -26.49 80.73
CA ALA A 541 15.78 -26.21 79.29
C ALA A 541 14.63 -26.86 78.49
N PHE A 542 14.27 -28.11 78.79
CA PHE A 542 13.14 -28.79 78.15
C PHE A 542 11.80 -28.11 78.46
N ILE A 543 11.52 -27.75 79.72
CA ILE A 543 10.25 -27.11 80.12
C ILE A 543 10.12 -25.70 79.51
N ALA A 544 11.21 -24.94 79.46
CA ALA A 544 11.23 -23.62 78.83
C ALA A 544 10.99 -23.70 77.31
N SER A 545 11.65 -24.65 76.64
CA SER A 545 11.45 -24.88 75.19
C SER A 545 10.04 -25.40 74.88
N LYS A 546 9.50 -26.33 75.67
CA LYS A 546 8.13 -26.86 75.48
C LYS A 546 7.08 -25.76 75.50
N ARG A 547 7.09 -24.91 76.53
CA ARG A 547 6.10 -23.83 76.67
C ARG A 547 6.19 -22.80 75.54
N ALA A 548 7.40 -22.43 75.13
CA ALA A 548 7.62 -21.50 74.03
C ALA A 548 7.13 -22.05 72.69
N ILE A 549 7.25 -23.37 72.47
CA ILE A 549 6.87 -24.04 71.22
C ILE A 549 5.36 -24.27 71.15
N GLU A 550 4.73 -24.64 72.26
CA GLU A 550 3.26 -24.76 72.34
C GLU A 550 2.57 -23.40 72.10
N GLU A 551 3.16 -22.29 72.58
CA GLU A 551 2.66 -20.94 72.31
C GLU A 551 2.85 -20.55 70.83
N GLN A 552 4.00 -20.85 70.24
CA GLN A 552 4.30 -20.57 68.83
C GLN A 552 3.48 -21.43 67.85
N LEU A 553 3.19 -22.69 68.17
CA LEU A 553 2.31 -23.56 67.38
C LEU A 553 0.86 -23.06 67.37
N ASN A 554 0.37 -22.50 68.47
CA ASN A 554 -0.95 -21.88 68.52
C ASN A 554 -1.02 -20.58 67.71
N THR A 555 0.02 -19.74 67.75
CA THR A 555 0.11 -18.55 66.89
C THR A 555 0.09 -18.94 65.41
N LEU A 556 0.93 -19.90 65.02
CA LEU A 556 0.98 -20.40 63.65
C LEU A 556 -0.36 -20.96 63.16
N HIS A 557 -1.07 -21.72 64.00
CA HIS A 557 -2.38 -22.25 63.64
C HIS A 557 -3.38 -21.13 63.29
N ASN A 558 -3.34 -20.02 64.04
CA ASN A 558 -4.16 -18.85 63.77
C ASN A 558 -3.72 -18.11 62.50
N ASP A 559 -2.41 -17.98 62.27
CA ASP A 559 -1.85 -17.31 61.09
C ASP A 559 -2.16 -18.08 59.79
N ILE A 560 -2.03 -19.42 59.80
CA ILE A 560 -2.46 -20.27 58.68
C ILE A 560 -3.97 -20.11 58.44
N THR A 561 -4.78 -20.15 59.49
CA THR A 561 -6.24 -20.02 59.36
C THR A 561 -6.66 -18.63 58.84
N ALA A 562 -5.96 -17.57 59.26
CA ALA A 562 -6.16 -16.23 58.73
C ALA A 562 -5.73 -16.14 57.26
N ALA A 563 -4.59 -16.74 56.92
CA ALA A 563 -4.07 -16.84 55.56
C ALA A 563 -4.90 -17.76 54.64
N GLU A 564 -5.79 -18.60 55.17
CA GLU A 564 -6.76 -19.42 54.42
C GLU A 564 -8.14 -18.77 54.28
N SER A 565 -8.41 -17.67 55.01
CA SER A 565 -9.74 -17.02 55.01
C SER A 565 -9.95 -16.12 53.78
N ASN A 566 -11.18 -16.06 53.24
CA ASN A 566 -11.55 -15.16 52.13
C ASN A 566 -10.64 -15.27 50.87
N ILE A 567 -10.29 -16.48 50.44
CA ILE A 567 -9.45 -16.71 49.26
C ILE A 567 -10.18 -16.31 47.96
N ASP A 568 -11.46 -16.66 47.84
CA ASP A 568 -12.27 -16.57 46.60
C ASP A 568 -12.40 -15.14 46.01
N ASN A 569 -12.05 -14.09 46.77
CA ASN A 569 -12.12 -12.69 46.34
C ASN A 569 -10.81 -11.91 46.55
N ALA A 570 -9.70 -12.60 46.83
CA ALA A 570 -8.42 -11.95 47.06
C ALA A 570 -7.75 -11.55 45.74
N THR A 571 -7.15 -10.35 45.70
CA THR A 571 -6.37 -9.90 44.53
C THR A 571 -5.04 -10.65 44.43
N PRO A 572 -4.40 -10.72 43.25
CA PRO A 572 -3.08 -11.35 43.10
C PRO A 572 -2.04 -10.83 44.11
N ASN A 573 -2.00 -9.52 44.35
CA ASN A 573 -1.12 -8.93 45.36
C ASN A 573 -1.45 -9.39 46.78
N ASN A 574 -2.74 -9.47 47.15
CA ASN A 574 -3.15 -9.96 48.45
C ASN A 574 -2.75 -11.43 48.68
N LEU A 575 -2.92 -12.28 47.64
CA LEU A 575 -2.51 -13.69 47.67
C LEU A 575 -0.99 -13.82 47.76
N GLN A 576 -0.23 -13.01 47.02
CA GLN A 576 1.23 -13.00 47.08
C GLN A 576 1.76 -12.56 48.46
N ASP A 577 1.17 -11.53 49.06
CA ASP A 577 1.54 -11.08 50.41
C ASP A 577 1.27 -12.18 51.46
N ARG A 578 0.16 -12.92 51.32
CA ARG A 578 -0.16 -14.06 52.18
C ARG A 578 0.81 -15.22 52.00
N ILE A 579 1.24 -15.50 50.76
CA ILE A 579 2.28 -16.51 50.47
C ILE A 579 3.61 -16.10 51.13
N ASN A 580 4.04 -14.84 50.97
CA ASN A 580 5.27 -14.33 51.59
C ASN A 580 5.23 -14.43 53.13
N ALA A 581 4.06 -14.15 53.74
CA ALA A 581 3.86 -14.30 55.18
C ALA A 581 3.97 -15.76 55.64
N LEU A 582 3.41 -16.72 54.88
CA LEU A 582 3.56 -18.14 55.18
C LEU A 582 5.00 -18.63 55.00
N GLU A 583 5.75 -18.13 54.01
CA GLU A 583 7.18 -18.44 53.83
C GLU A 583 8.04 -17.93 54.99
N ALA A 584 7.71 -16.77 55.55
CA ALA A 584 8.37 -16.24 56.75
C ALA A 584 8.11 -17.13 57.98
N GLU A 585 6.89 -17.67 58.14
CA GLU A 585 6.56 -18.60 59.21
C GLU A 585 7.20 -19.99 59.00
N GLU A 586 7.40 -20.44 57.77
CA GLU A 586 8.16 -21.67 57.46
C GLU A 586 9.62 -21.54 57.93
N ALA A 587 10.26 -20.38 57.70
CA ALA A 587 11.60 -20.10 58.21
C ALA A 587 11.66 -20.09 59.75
N ARG A 588 10.63 -19.55 60.41
CA ARG A 588 10.51 -19.49 61.87
C ARG A 588 10.35 -20.89 62.49
N ILE A 589 9.50 -21.73 61.93
CA ILE A 589 9.31 -23.13 62.37
C ILE A 589 10.59 -23.95 62.19
N ASN A 590 11.30 -23.80 61.07
CA ASN A 590 12.56 -24.50 60.85
C ASN A 590 13.65 -24.07 61.85
N ALA A 591 13.68 -22.78 62.22
CA ALA A 591 14.54 -22.29 63.30
C ALA A 591 14.17 -22.89 64.66
N ILE A 592 12.87 -23.05 64.95
CA ILE A 592 12.39 -23.72 66.18
C ILE A 592 12.77 -25.21 66.18
N ARG A 593 12.65 -25.90 65.04
CA ARG A 593 13.04 -27.30 64.87
C ARG A 593 14.52 -27.53 65.20
N SER A 594 15.40 -26.61 64.77
CA SER A 594 16.84 -26.69 65.07
C SER A 594 17.15 -26.58 66.58
N LYS A 595 16.32 -25.84 67.33
CA LYS A 595 16.45 -25.64 68.78
C LYS A 595 15.96 -26.82 69.62
N LEU A 596 15.19 -27.73 69.03
CA LEU A 596 14.73 -28.98 69.62
C LEU A 596 15.64 -30.18 69.28
N SER A 597 16.85 -29.93 68.78
CA SER A 597 17.79 -31.00 68.42
C SER A 597 18.26 -31.78 69.65
N ASP A 598 18.53 -33.07 69.47
CA ASP A 598 18.96 -33.98 70.53
C ASP A 598 20.24 -33.50 71.24
N GLU A 599 21.08 -32.72 70.55
CA GLU A 599 22.31 -32.10 71.06
C GLU A 599 22.05 -30.92 72.01
N GLN A 600 21.00 -30.13 71.82
CA GLN A 600 20.73 -28.94 72.64
C GLN A 600 19.95 -29.24 73.93
N ILE A 601 19.05 -30.24 73.91
CA ILE A 601 18.23 -30.62 75.08
C ILE A 601 18.90 -31.74 75.89
N ASN A 602 19.92 -32.40 75.33
CA ASN A 602 20.65 -33.50 75.93
C ASN A 602 19.70 -34.64 76.34
N ARG A 603 19.03 -35.22 75.33
CA ARG A 603 17.94 -36.23 75.41
C ARG A 603 18.22 -37.34 76.43
N ASN A 604 19.48 -37.77 76.55
CA ASN A 604 19.92 -38.85 77.43
C ASN A 604 19.80 -38.54 78.94
N ASN A 605 19.66 -37.26 79.29
CA ASN A 605 19.48 -36.79 80.68
C ASN A 605 18.02 -36.56 81.08
N LEU A 606 17.07 -36.71 80.15
CA LEU A 606 15.62 -36.71 80.40
C LEU A 606 15.13 -38.11 80.78
N ASP A 607 14.05 -38.19 81.57
CA ASP A 607 13.37 -39.46 81.85
C ASP A 607 12.51 -39.92 80.65
N SER A 608 12.05 -41.17 80.69
CA SER A 608 11.29 -41.77 79.58
C SER A 608 9.98 -41.05 79.27
N ASP A 609 9.34 -40.42 80.27
CA ASP A 609 8.09 -39.70 80.06
C ASP A 609 8.34 -38.37 79.34
N LYS A 610 9.43 -37.67 79.69
CA LYS A 610 9.85 -36.42 79.02
C LYS A 610 10.44 -36.65 77.63
N GLN A 611 11.06 -37.80 77.39
CA GLN A 611 11.46 -38.21 76.03
C GLN A 611 10.23 -38.44 75.14
N ASN A 612 9.16 -39.07 75.66
CA ASN A 612 7.91 -39.23 74.92
C ASN A 612 7.24 -37.87 74.62
N GLU A 613 7.21 -36.94 75.59
CA GLU A 613 6.70 -35.58 75.36
C GLU A 613 7.52 -34.79 74.32
N LEU A 614 8.83 -35.03 74.22
CA LEU A 614 9.69 -34.45 73.18
C LEU A 614 9.34 -35.01 71.80
N ASP A 615 9.13 -36.33 71.69
CA ASP A 615 8.71 -36.98 70.44
C ASP A 615 7.31 -36.54 69.99
N GLU A 616 6.38 -36.27 70.92
CA GLU A 616 5.07 -35.69 70.62
C GLU A 616 5.16 -34.24 70.09
N LEU A 617 6.07 -33.43 70.62
CA LEU A 617 6.33 -32.07 70.11
C LEU A 617 6.94 -32.09 68.71
N HIS A 618 7.87 -33.00 68.41
CA HIS A 618 8.39 -33.17 67.05
C HIS A 618 7.27 -33.57 66.08
N LYS A 619 6.38 -34.49 66.45
CA LYS A 619 5.21 -34.85 65.62
C LYS A 619 4.25 -33.67 65.41
N ALA A 620 3.98 -32.87 66.44
CA ALA A 620 3.13 -31.70 66.32
C ALA A 620 3.75 -30.63 65.39
N LEU A 621 5.08 -30.48 65.43
CA LEU A 621 5.82 -29.58 64.54
C LEU A 621 5.80 -30.06 63.09
N ASP A 622 5.98 -31.37 62.86
CA ASP A 622 5.90 -31.96 61.51
C ASP A 622 4.50 -31.78 60.90
N ALA A 623 3.44 -32.02 61.68
CA ALA A 623 2.06 -31.80 61.23
C ALA A 623 1.77 -30.32 60.91
N ALA A 624 2.37 -29.39 61.65
CA ALA A 624 2.24 -27.95 61.40
C ALA A 624 2.97 -27.51 60.12
N VAL A 625 4.15 -28.07 59.83
CA VAL A 625 4.88 -27.86 58.57
C VAL A 625 4.07 -28.37 57.38
N GLU A 626 3.50 -29.58 57.48
CA GLU A 626 2.66 -30.15 56.41
C GLU A 626 1.44 -29.27 56.12
N ARG A 627 0.75 -28.78 57.17
CA ARG A 627 -0.38 -27.86 56.98
C ARG A 627 0.04 -26.53 56.34
N LEU A 628 1.17 -25.95 56.77
CA LEU A 628 1.71 -24.71 56.19
C LEU A 628 2.00 -24.90 54.69
N GLN A 629 2.66 -26.00 54.32
CA GLN A 629 2.99 -26.32 52.93
C GLN A 629 1.71 -26.52 52.09
N ASN A 630 0.69 -27.19 52.62
CA ASN A 630 -0.58 -27.34 51.95
C ASN A 630 -1.30 -25.99 51.75
N ALA A 631 -1.33 -25.13 52.78
CA ALA A 631 -1.92 -23.79 52.68
C ALA A 631 -1.19 -22.92 51.63
N ARG A 632 0.15 -22.96 51.60
CA ARG A 632 0.96 -22.27 50.59
C ARG A 632 0.70 -22.79 49.19
N ASN A 633 0.65 -24.11 48.99
CA ASN A 633 0.36 -24.71 47.68
C ASN A 633 -1.03 -24.34 47.17
N ASN A 634 -2.04 -24.32 48.05
CA ASN A 634 -3.39 -23.86 47.73
C ASN A 634 -3.38 -22.38 47.31
N LEU A 635 -2.79 -21.49 48.10
CA LEU A 635 -2.70 -20.06 47.75
C LEU A 635 -1.90 -19.82 46.46
N THR A 636 -0.87 -20.61 46.19
CA THR A 636 -0.07 -20.51 44.95
C THR A 636 -0.90 -20.91 43.73
N THR A 637 -1.74 -21.93 43.85
CA THR A 637 -2.67 -22.36 42.80
C THR A 637 -3.73 -21.28 42.54
N GLU A 638 -4.28 -20.70 43.61
CA GLU A 638 -5.27 -19.63 43.53
C GLU A 638 -4.68 -18.32 42.99
N LEU A 639 -3.41 -18.00 43.31
CA LEU A 639 -2.69 -16.88 42.73
C LEU A 639 -2.55 -17.04 41.21
N ALA A 640 -2.17 -18.23 40.73
CA ALA A 640 -2.06 -18.50 39.30
C ALA A 640 -3.42 -18.34 38.59
N SER A 641 -4.50 -18.82 39.22
CA SER A 641 -5.88 -18.65 38.73
C SER A 641 -6.31 -17.17 38.71
N ALA A 642 -6.01 -16.40 39.77
CA ALA A 642 -6.32 -14.98 39.87
C ALA A 642 -5.57 -14.13 38.84
N ILE A 643 -4.28 -14.42 38.60
CA ILE A 643 -3.48 -13.76 37.55
C ILE A 643 -4.05 -14.06 36.17
N ALA A 644 -4.40 -15.32 35.88
CA ALA A 644 -5.00 -15.70 34.61
C ALA A 644 -6.34 -14.99 34.38
N SER A 645 -7.18 -14.90 35.41
CA SER A 645 -8.46 -14.17 35.36
C SER A 645 -8.28 -12.66 35.18
N GLU A 646 -7.30 -12.03 35.84
CA GLU A 646 -6.98 -10.61 35.64
C GLU A 646 -6.49 -10.32 34.21
N HIS A 647 -5.67 -11.20 33.64
CA HIS A 647 -5.22 -11.10 32.25
C HIS A 647 -6.40 -11.23 31.28
N ILE A 648 -7.25 -12.25 31.45
CA ILE A 648 -8.45 -12.44 30.62
C ILE A 648 -9.40 -11.23 30.74
N GLN A 649 -9.55 -10.64 31.93
CA GLN A 649 -10.36 -9.44 32.13
C GLN A 649 -9.76 -8.23 31.40
N ALA A 650 -8.44 -8.04 31.45
CA ALA A 650 -7.75 -6.97 30.73
C ALA A 650 -7.91 -7.11 29.22
N ASP A 651 -7.69 -8.32 28.67
CA ASP A 651 -7.91 -8.62 27.26
C ASP A 651 -9.36 -8.39 26.86
N THR A 652 -10.30 -8.88 27.66
CA THR A 652 -11.75 -8.69 27.42
C THR A 652 -12.10 -7.21 27.30
N ASN A 653 -11.61 -6.39 28.23
CA ASN A 653 -11.86 -4.94 28.22
C ASN A 653 -11.23 -4.27 26.98
N HIS A 654 -10.01 -4.67 26.61
CA HIS A 654 -9.33 -4.15 25.42
C HIS A 654 -10.12 -4.46 24.15
N TYR A 655 -10.46 -5.73 23.91
CA TYR A 655 -11.22 -6.14 22.73
C TYR A 655 -12.65 -5.55 22.71
N TYR A 656 -13.28 -5.38 23.87
CA TYR A 656 -14.59 -4.75 23.98
C TYR A 656 -14.54 -3.31 23.51
N ASN A 657 -13.58 -2.52 24.02
CA ASN A 657 -13.45 -1.12 23.65
C ASN A 657 -13.16 -0.95 22.15
N ASP A 658 -12.22 -1.74 21.60
CA ASP A 658 -11.89 -1.70 20.18
C ASP A 658 -13.12 -2.02 19.30
N LEU A 659 -13.84 -3.09 19.63
CA LEU A 659 -14.99 -3.52 18.84
C LEU A 659 -16.16 -2.53 18.97
N ALA A 660 -16.38 -1.97 20.16
CA ALA A 660 -17.38 -0.94 20.38
C ALA A 660 -17.06 0.35 19.60
N ASP A 661 -15.78 0.75 19.54
CA ASP A 661 -15.35 1.90 18.74
C ASP A 661 -15.48 1.66 17.24
N LEU A 662 -15.24 0.44 16.77
CA LEU A 662 -15.45 0.07 15.36
C LEU A 662 -16.94 0.05 15.00
N ILE A 663 -17.81 -0.49 15.86
CA ILE A 663 -19.28 -0.43 15.68
C ILE A 663 -19.74 1.03 15.62
N ARG A 664 -19.24 1.87 16.52
CA ARG A 664 -19.57 3.30 16.52
C ARG A 664 -19.12 3.97 15.23
N GLN A 665 -17.91 3.68 14.74
CA GLN A 665 -17.43 4.16 13.45
C GLN A 665 -18.32 3.66 12.30
N ALA A 666 -18.77 2.41 12.31
CA ALA A 666 -19.66 1.87 11.28
C ALA A 666 -20.96 2.65 11.18
N HIS A 667 -21.61 2.90 12.32
CA HIS A 667 -22.83 3.70 12.36
C HIS A 667 -22.58 5.15 11.92
N GLN A 668 -21.43 5.73 12.27
CA GLN A 668 -21.06 7.09 11.83
C GLN A 668 -20.86 7.14 10.31
N THR A 669 -20.12 6.20 9.72
CA THR A 669 -19.88 6.14 8.28
C THR A 669 -21.17 5.87 7.50
N LEU A 670 -22.05 4.98 7.99
CA LEU A 670 -23.35 4.70 7.36
C LEU A 670 -24.31 5.89 7.41
N ALA A 671 -24.14 6.79 8.39
CA ALA A 671 -24.96 7.99 8.55
C ALA A 671 -24.33 9.26 7.96
N ASP A 672 -23.10 9.18 7.46
CA ASP A 672 -22.37 10.33 6.92
C ASP A 672 -22.72 10.54 5.43
N PRO A 673 -23.34 11.69 5.07
CA PRO A 673 -23.67 11.99 3.68
C PRO A 673 -22.45 12.13 2.77
N THR A 674 -21.29 12.45 3.37
CA THR A 674 -20.03 12.67 2.66
C THR A 674 -19.12 11.43 2.64
N ALA A 675 -19.63 10.29 3.13
CA ALA A 675 -18.88 9.05 3.16
C ALA A 675 -18.44 8.62 1.74
N ILE A 676 -17.17 8.21 1.63
CA ILE A 676 -16.64 7.63 0.40
C ILE A 676 -17.05 6.15 0.37
N PRO A 677 -17.73 5.65 -0.68
CA PRO A 677 -18.32 4.31 -0.67
C PRO A 677 -17.34 3.14 -0.43
N ILE A 678 -16.07 3.28 -0.82
CA ILE A 678 -15.02 2.27 -0.55
C ILE A 678 -14.79 2.09 0.96
N SER A 679 -15.00 3.14 1.77
CA SER A 679 -14.81 3.05 3.22
C SER A 679 -15.77 2.08 3.91
N TYR A 680 -16.92 1.77 3.31
CA TYR A 680 -17.83 0.74 3.83
C TYR A 680 -17.17 -0.64 3.81
N HIS A 681 -16.46 -0.98 2.72
CA HIS A 681 -15.74 -2.23 2.58
C HIS A 681 -14.58 -2.35 3.57
N ASP A 682 -13.71 -1.34 3.61
CA ASP A 682 -12.52 -1.33 4.48
C ASP A 682 -12.90 -1.43 5.96
N LEU A 683 -13.93 -0.70 6.39
CA LEU A 683 -14.39 -0.72 7.76
C LEU A 683 -15.09 -2.04 8.11
N GLY A 684 -15.88 -2.59 7.18
CA GLY A 684 -16.49 -3.92 7.34
C GLY A 684 -15.44 -5.01 7.53
N GLN A 685 -14.38 -5.01 6.70
CA GLN A 685 -13.28 -5.96 6.83
C GLN A 685 -12.57 -5.83 8.18
N ARG A 686 -12.28 -4.61 8.63
CA ARG A 686 -11.67 -4.36 9.95
C ARG A 686 -12.53 -4.87 11.10
N ILE A 687 -13.86 -4.72 11.01
CA ILE A 687 -14.79 -5.28 12.01
C ILE A 687 -14.76 -6.80 11.97
N ASN A 688 -14.83 -7.41 10.79
CA ASN A 688 -14.77 -8.87 10.65
C ASN A 688 -13.47 -9.45 11.21
N ASP A 689 -12.32 -8.86 10.87
CA ASP A 689 -11.02 -9.28 11.39
C ASP A 689 -10.98 -9.18 12.92
N LYS A 690 -11.51 -8.08 13.48
CA LYS A 690 -11.57 -7.90 14.93
C LYS A 690 -12.53 -8.88 15.61
N ILE A 691 -13.65 -9.24 14.98
CA ILE A 691 -14.55 -10.31 15.45
C ILE A 691 -13.79 -11.65 15.49
N GLN A 692 -13.01 -11.98 14.46
CA GLN A 692 -12.23 -13.23 14.43
C GLN A 692 -11.17 -13.27 15.54
N GLU A 693 -10.47 -12.15 15.78
CA GLU A 693 -9.54 -12.05 16.92
C GLU A 693 -10.25 -12.19 18.26
N THR A 694 -11.39 -11.50 18.45
CA THR A 694 -12.18 -11.53 19.67
C THR A 694 -12.70 -12.95 19.96
N ASN A 695 -13.13 -13.68 18.93
CA ASN A 695 -13.57 -15.07 19.06
C ASN A 695 -12.46 -16.00 19.55
N LYS A 696 -11.19 -15.77 19.17
CA LYS A 696 -10.05 -16.54 19.69
C LYS A 696 -9.87 -16.31 21.19
N VAL A 697 -9.94 -15.05 21.64
CA VAL A 697 -9.85 -14.70 23.07
C VAL A 697 -10.98 -15.34 23.87
N ILE A 698 -12.20 -15.34 23.33
CA ILE A 698 -13.36 -16.02 23.94
C ILE A 698 -13.12 -17.53 24.04
N GLN A 699 -12.56 -18.15 23.01
CA GLN A 699 -12.26 -19.59 23.01
C GLN A 699 -11.21 -19.95 24.08
N ASP A 700 -10.15 -19.15 24.20
CA ASP A 700 -9.09 -19.34 25.20
C ASP A 700 -9.62 -19.15 26.63
N ALA A 701 -10.47 -18.14 26.84
CA ALA A 701 -11.10 -17.87 28.14
C ALA A 701 -12.12 -18.95 28.57
N ASN A 702 -12.90 -19.50 27.62
CA ASN A 702 -13.84 -20.59 27.89
C ASN A 702 -13.13 -21.87 28.35
N THR A 703 -11.93 -22.14 27.84
CA THR A 703 -11.11 -23.30 28.24
C THR A 703 -10.64 -23.19 29.70
N SER A 704 -10.64 -21.97 30.26
CA SER A 704 -10.17 -21.66 31.62
C SER A 704 -11.29 -21.49 32.65
N GLY A 705 -12.57 -21.69 32.28
CA GLY A 705 -13.70 -21.61 33.22
C GLY A 705 -14.21 -20.19 33.55
N ASN A 706 -13.74 -19.16 32.82
CA ASN A 706 -14.02 -17.74 33.09
C ASN A 706 -15.19 -17.17 32.27
N SER A 707 -16.33 -17.88 32.24
CA SER A 707 -17.45 -17.55 31.34
C SER A 707 -18.15 -16.22 31.66
N THR A 708 -18.11 -15.75 32.91
CA THR A 708 -18.73 -14.48 33.32
C THR A 708 -17.94 -13.26 32.86
N ILE A 709 -16.61 -13.36 32.77
CA ILE A 709 -15.72 -12.26 32.36
C ILE A 709 -15.96 -11.87 30.90
N ILE A 710 -16.16 -12.87 30.03
CA ILE A 710 -16.32 -12.67 28.58
C ILE A 710 -17.75 -12.35 28.12
N GLN A 711 -18.72 -12.33 29.03
CA GLN A 711 -20.12 -12.04 28.67
C GLN A 711 -20.31 -10.72 27.90
N PRO A 712 -19.63 -9.60 28.25
CA PRO A 712 -19.73 -8.36 27.49
C PRO A 712 -19.29 -8.50 26.02
N LEU A 713 -18.29 -9.35 25.72
CA LEU A 713 -17.87 -9.62 24.34
C LEU A 713 -18.88 -10.49 23.61
N ASN A 714 -19.45 -11.51 24.27
CA ASN A 714 -20.51 -12.35 23.69
C ASN A 714 -21.75 -11.52 23.31
N ASP A 715 -22.06 -10.47 24.09
CA ASP A 715 -23.18 -9.56 23.80
C ASP A 715 -22.85 -8.54 22.71
N LEU A 716 -21.56 -8.21 22.51
CA LEU A 716 -21.10 -7.21 21.54
C LEU A 716 -20.87 -7.79 20.14
N ILE A 717 -20.44 -9.06 20.04
CA ILE A 717 -20.17 -9.72 18.75
C ILE A 717 -21.38 -9.68 17.79
N PRO A 718 -22.62 -10.01 18.21
CA PRO A 718 -23.77 -9.91 17.32
C PRO A 718 -24.01 -8.49 16.80
N GLN A 719 -23.72 -7.46 17.61
CA GLN A 719 -23.83 -6.07 17.18
C GLN A 719 -22.75 -5.71 16.16
N ALA A 720 -21.52 -6.19 16.35
CA ALA A 720 -20.44 -6.05 15.39
C ALA A 720 -20.76 -6.75 14.06
N GLN A 721 -21.32 -7.96 14.12
CA GLN A 721 -21.76 -8.70 12.94
C GLN A 721 -22.87 -7.97 12.19
N ASN A 722 -23.84 -7.38 12.90
CA ASN A 722 -24.87 -6.58 12.26
C ASN A 722 -24.27 -5.34 11.57
N ALA A 723 -23.38 -4.61 12.25
CA ALA A 723 -22.71 -3.45 11.68
C ALA A 723 -21.86 -3.81 10.44
N GLU A 724 -21.16 -4.95 10.47
CA GLU A 724 -20.41 -5.46 9.31
C GLU A 724 -21.34 -5.83 8.15
N ASN A 725 -22.44 -6.56 8.42
CA ASN A 725 -23.43 -6.89 7.41
C ASN A 725 -24.07 -5.64 6.79
N ASP A 726 -24.39 -4.62 7.58
CA ASP A 726 -24.96 -3.36 7.09
C ASP A 726 -23.98 -2.60 6.18
N LEU A 727 -22.68 -2.57 6.55
CA LEU A 727 -21.62 -2.01 5.71
C LEU A 727 -21.43 -2.80 4.41
N ALA A 728 -21.41 -4.13 4.49
CA ALA A 728 -21.28 -5.00 3.33
C ALA A 728 -22.46 -4.87 2.37
N ALA A 729 -23.68 -4.80 2.90
CA ALA A 729 -24.88 -4.55 2.12
C ALA A 729 -24.81 -3.18 1.43
N ARG A 730 -24.39 -2.13 2.14
CA ARG A 730 -24.21 -0.79 1.56
C ARG A 730 -23.16 -0.77 0.46
N TYR A 731 -22.04 -1.47 0.65
CA TYR A 731 -20.99 -1.56 -0.36
C TYR A 731 -21.44 -2.33 -1.61
N ASN A 732 -22.15 -3.45 -1.45
CA ASN A 732 -22.69 -4.20 -2.58
C ASN A 732 -23.69 -3.36 -3.39
N LEU A 733 -24.54 -2.59 -2.70
CA LEU A 733 -25.47 -1.68 -3.34
C LEU A 733 -24.73 -0.58 -4.14
N TRP A 734 -23.61 -0.09 -3.62
CA TRP A 734 -22.73 0.82 -4.35
C TRP A 734 -22.14 0.18 -5.62
N LEU A 735 -21.71 -1.08 -5.56
CA LEU A 735 -21.22 -1.79 -6.74
C LEU A 735 -22.32 -1.97 -7.80
N GLU A 736 -23.56 -2.26 -7.38
CA GLU A 736 -24.71 -2.29 -8.28
C GLU A 736 -24.97 -0.92 -8.93
N PHE A 737 -24.87 0.16 -8.15
CA PHE A 737 -24.99 1.52 -8.64
C PHE A 737 -23.94 1.85 -9.70
N VAL A 738 -22.66 1.57 -9.42
CA VAL A 738 -21.55 1.83 -10.37
C VAL A 738 -21.75 1.08 -11.67
N ASN A 739 -22.12 -0.21 -11.61
CA ASN A 739 -22.37 -1.01 -12.82
C ASN A 739 -23.52 -0.43 -13.65
N GLU A 740 -24.62 -0.01 -13.01
CA GLU A 740 -25.74 0.59 -13.74
C GLU A 740 -25.38 1.99 -14.28
N ARG A 741 -24.55 2.73 -13.57
CA ARG A 741 -24.08 4.07 -13.95
C ARG A 741 -23.22 4.00 -15.20
N ASP A 742 -22.27 3.07 -15.22
CA ASP A 742 -21.38 2.85 -16.36
C ASP A 742 -22.18 2.35 -17.57
N ASN A 743 -23.16 1.45 -17.36
CA ASN A 743 -24.12 1.04 -18.40
C ASN A 743 -24.93 2.23 -18.97
N ALA A 744 -25.39 3.16 -18.12
CA ALA A 744 -26.12 4.34 -18.57
C ALA A 744 -25.23 5.29 -19.40
N ASN A 745 -23.98 5.51 -18.96
CA ASN A 745 -23.00 6.30 -19.72
C ASN A 745 -22.72 5.67 -21.09
N ASP A 746 -22.51 4.35 -21.16
CA ASP A 746 -22.30 3.65 -22.42
C ASP A 746 -23.50 3.82 -23.38
N GLN A 747 -24.73 3.82 -22.86
CA GLN A 747 -25.94 4.04 -23.66
C GLN A 747 -26.03 5.48 -24.18
N VAL A 748 -25.71 6.46 -23.34
CA VAL A 748 -25.65 7.88 -23.73
C VAL A 748 -24.58 8.09 -24.81
N ASP A 749 -23.39 7.52 -24.64
CA ASP A 749 -22.29 7.64 -25.60
C ASP A 749 -22.62 6.98 -26.94
N GLN A 750 -23.27 5.81 -26.92
CA GLN A 750 -23.76 5.16 -28.15
C GLN A 750 -24.78 6.04 -28.89
N ALA A 751 -25.69 6.67 -28.15
CA ALA A 751 -26.67 7.59 -28.72
C ALA A 751 -26.02 8.84 -29.31
N ARG A 752 -25.08 9.46 -28.58
CA ARG A 752 -24.30 10.61 -29.05
C ARG A 752 -23.49 10.28 -30.30
N ASN A 753 -22.89 9.09 -30.37
CA ASN A 753 -22.18 8.65 -31.58
C ASN A 753 -23.12 8.52 -32.78
N ALA A 754 -24.34 8.02 -32.60
CA ALA A 754 -25.32 7.97 -33.69
C ALA A 754 -25.73 9.38 -34.20
N ILE A 755 -25.77 10.38 -33.30
CA ILE A 755 -25.99 11.79 -33.66
C ILE A 755 -24.75 12.35 -34.39
N ASN A 756 -23.55 12.15 -33.85
CA ASN A 756 -22.30 12.63 -34.45
C ASN A 756 -22.10 12.04 -35.86
N ASP A 757 -22.41 10.76 -36.06
CA ASP A 757 -22.35 10.09 -37.37
C ASP A 757 -23.35 10.70 -38.36
N PHE A 758 -24.51 11.17 -37.88
CA PHE A 758 -25.47 11.91 -38.69
C PHE A 758 -24.96 13.31 -39.03
N GLU A 759 -24.41 14.06 -38.07
CA GLU A 759 -23.84 15.39 -38.27
C GLU A 759 -22.62 15.40 -39.19
N ALA A 760 -21.82 14.33 -39.17
CA ALA A 760 -20.69 14.16 -40.08
C ALA A 760 -21.12 14.01 -41.56
N ASN A 761 -22.41 13.77 -41.82
CA ASN A 761 -22.97 13.51 -43.15
C ASN A 761 -23.85 14.68 -43.64
N THR A 762 -23.31 15.90 -43.53
CA THR A 762 -24.00 17.20 -43.75
C THR A 762 -23.99 17.68 -45.20
N ASP A 763 -23.48 16.88 -46.15
CA ASP A 763 -23.51 17.25 -47.56
C ASP A 763 -24.94 17.36 -48.13
N LEU A 764 -25.08 18.16 -49.19
CA LEU A 764 -26.29 18.22 -50.00
C LEU A 764 -26.63 16.81 -50.50
N ARG A 765 -27.72 16.25 -49.98
CA ARG A 765 -28.10 14.86 -50.18
C ARG A 765 -29.41 14.74 -50.96
N PRO A 766 -29.54 13.74 -51.85
CA PRO A 766 -30.80 13.45 -52.51
C PRO A 766 -31.91 13.12 -51.51
N LEU A 767 -33.16 13.45 -51.88
CA LEU A 767 -34.36 13.25 -51.04
C LEU A 767 -34.47 11.82 -50.48
N ASN A 768 -34.21 10.79 -51.29
CA ASN A 768 -34.27 9.39 -50.86
C ASN A 768 -33.21 9.04 -49.80
N VAL A 769 -32.06 9.72 -49.80
CA VAL A 769 -31.00 9.53 -48.80
C VAL A 769 -31.41 10.22 -47.49
N ALA A 770 -31.94 11.44 -47.56
CA ALA A 770 -32.47 12.15 -46.39
C ALA A 770 -33.61 11.36 -45.71
N GLU A 771 -34.53 10.78 -46.48
CA GLU A 771 -35.61 9.94 -45.96
C GLU A 771 -35.09 8.70 -45.24
N LYS A 772 -34.05 8.05 -45.78
CA LYS A 772 -33.41 6.90 -45.14
C LYS A 772 -32.70 7.31 -43.84
N GLN A 773 -31.98 8.43 -43.83
CA GLN A 773 -31.33 8.96 -42.64
C GLN A 773 -32.34 9.34 -41.56
N LEU A 774 -33.49 9.92 -41.91
CA LEU A 774 -34.57 10.24 -40.97
C LEU A 774 -35.05 8.97 -40.26
N GLU A 775 -35.24 7.90 -41.02
CA GLU A 775 -35.64 6.62 -40.45
C GLU A 775 -34.54 6.01 -39.57
N THR A 776 -33.26 6.12 -39.97
CA THR A 776 -32.12 5.68 -39.14
C THR A 776 -32.06 6.44 -37.82
N LEU A 777 -32.13 7.78 -37.86
CA LEU A 777 -32.06 8.64 -36.68
C LEU A 777 -33.25 8.41 -35.75
N LYS A 778 -34.45 8.20 -36.33
CA LYS A 778 -35.65 7.86 -35.56
C LYS A 778 -35.51 6.51 -34.86
N ASN A 779 -34.93 5.51 -35.54
CA ASN A 779 -34.68 4.21 -34.94
C ASN A 779 -33.63 4.30 -33.82
N ALA A 780 -32.58 5.11 -33.98
CA ALA A 780 -31.59 5.37 -32.93
C ALA A 780 -32.22 6.06 -31.71
N SER A 781 -33.02 7.11 -31.91
CA SER A 781 -33.75 7.81 -30.85
C SER A 781 -34.71 6.87 -30.11
N ASN A 782 -35.47 6.04 -30.83
CA ASN A 782 -36.36 5.05 -30.24
C ASN A 782 -35.60 4.01 -29.42
N ALA A 783 -34.45 3.53 -29.92
CA ALA A 783 -33.60 2.59 -29.21
C ALA A 783 -33.07 3.21 -27.91
N PHE A 784 -32.57 4.45 -27.96
CA PHE A 784 -32.10 5.18 -26.79
C PHE A 784 -33.21 5.34 -25.74
N ASN A 785 -34.41 5.79 -26.15
CA ASN A 785 -35.57 5.91 -25.27
C ASN A 785 -35.98 4.61 -24.57
N THR A 786 -35.64 3.44 -25.13
CA THR A 786 -35.96 2.15 -24.46
C THR A 786 -35.14 1.91 -23.19
N HIS A 787 -34.02 2.63 -22.99
CA HIS A 787 -33.22 2.48 -21.77
C HIS A 787 -33.59 3.46 -20.65
N GLN A 788 -34.70 4.21 -20.75
CA GLN A 788 -35.23 5.01 -19.64
C GLN A 788 -35.35 4.24 -18.30
N PRO A 789 -35.69 2.93 -18.25
CA PRO A 789 -35.69 2.17 -17.00
C PRO A 789 -34.33 2.11 -16.28
N THR A 790 -33.21 2.24 -16.99
CA THR A 790 -31.86 2.31 -16.40
C THR A 790 -31.71 3.56 -15.53
N LEU A 791 -32.19 4.73 -15.98
CA LEU A 791 -32.21 5.94 -15.15
C LEU A 791 -33.08 5.80 -13.91
N LEU A 792 -34.27 5.21 -14.04
CA LEU A 792 -35.15 4.96 -12.89
C LEU A 792 -34.51 4.02 -11.87
N LYS A 793 -33.76 3.01 -12.36
CA LYS A 793 -33.00 2.10 -11.50
C LYS A 793 -31.87 2.84 -10.79
N LEU A 794 -31.14 3.70 -11.49
CA LEU A 794 -30.09 4.54 -10.89
C LEU A 794 -30.62 5.47 -9.80
N GLN A 795 -31.75 6.14 -10.04
CA GLN A 795 -32.44 6.94 -9.03
C GLN A 795 -32.78 6.06 -7.81
N GLY A 796 -33.41 4.91 -8.02
CA GLY A 796 -33.77 4.00 -6.93
C GLY A 796 -32.58 3.43 -6.17
N LEU A 797 -31.44 3.21 -6.83
CA LEU A 797 -30.19 2.80 -6.18
C LEU A 797 -29.56 3.94 -5.39
N SER A 798 -29.59 5.18 -5.92
CA SER A 798 -29.12 6.37 -5.20
C SER A 798 -29.94 6.62 -3.92
N GLU A 799 -31.25 6.42 -3.98
CA GLU A 799 -32.15 6.50 -2.81
C GLU A 799 -31.86 5.44 -1.76
N GLN A 800 -31.57 4.21 -2.20
CA GLN A 800 -31.17 3.14 -1.28
C GLN A 800 -29.76 3.35 -0.71
N LEU A 801 -28.93 4.21 -1.33
CA LEU A 801 -27.61 4.61 -0.83
C LEU A 801 -27.65 5.83 0.10
N ASP A 802 -28.82 6.44 0.30
CA ASP A 802 -29.01 7.54 1.25
C ASP A 802 -28.46 7.17 2.65
N PRO A 803 -27.70 8.08 3.30
CA PRO A 803 -27.52 9.50 2.99
C PRO A 803 -26.36 9.86 2.04
N CYS A 804 -25.66 8.91 1.43
CA CYS A 804 -24.48 9.22 0.60
C CYS A 804 -24.84 10.14 -0.58
N GLU A 805 -24.26 11.34 -0.65
CA GLU A 805 -24.60 12.36 -1.65
C GLU A 805 -23.99 12.08 -3.04
N MET A 806 -22.89 11.32 -3.09
CA MET A 806 -22.15 11.06 -4.34
C MET A 806 -23.03 10.38 -5.41
N PRO A 807 -23.77 9.29 -5.13
CA PRO A 807 -24.70 8.70 -6.08
C PRO A 807 -25.72 9.69 -6.66
N TYR A 808 -26.27 10.59 -5.83
CA TYR A 808 -27.22 11.60 -6.32
C TYR A 808 -26.59 12.60 -7.28
N ALA A 809 -25.32 12.99 -7.04
CA ALA A 809 -24.59 13.85 -7.95
C ALA A 809 -24.37 13.17 -9.31
N ASP A 810 -23.90 11.92 -9.30
CA ASP A 810 -23.68 11.11 -10.51
C ASP A 810 -24.98 10.96 -11.31
N VAL A 811 -26.10 10.64 -10.65
CA VAL A 811 -27.42 10.53 -11.30
C VAL A 811 -27.81 11.84 -11.99
N ARG A 812 -27.64 13.00 -11.34
CA ARG A 812 -27.99 14.29 -11.94
C ARG A 812 -27.17 14.60 -13.20
N PHE A 813 -25.88 14.25 -13.22
CA PHE A 813 -25.06 14.44 -14.41
C PHE A 813 -25.55 13.59 -15.57
N ILE A 814 -25.87 12.31 -15.32
CA ILE A 814 -26.35 11.38 -16.34
C ILE A 814 -27.75 11.78 -16.83
N GLU A 815 -28.64 12.21 -15.93
CA GLU A 815 -29.96 12.74 -16.31
C GLU A 815 -29.84 13.95 -17.23
N THR A 816 -28.95 14.89 -16.90
CA THR A 816 -28.70 16.07 -17.74
C THR A 816 -28.19 15.66 -19.12
N ASP A 817 -27.23 14.74 -19.18
CA ASP A 817 -26.67 14.23 -20.42
C ASP A 817 -27.71 13.47 -21.26
N TRP A 818 -28.57 12.72 -20.60
CA TRP A 818 -29.68 11.98 -21.21
C TRP A 818 -30.72 12.92 -21.81
N GLU A 819 -31.16 13.94 -21.05
CA GLU A 819 -32.11 14.96 -21.49
C GLU A 819 -31.55 15.74 -22.68
N GLN A 820 -30.28 16.16 -22.63
CA GLN A 820 -29.63 16.85 -23.74
C GLN A 820 -29.59 15.96 -24.99
N THR A 821 -29.26 14.67 -24.84
CA THR A 821 -29.19 13.74 -25.98
C THR A 821 -30.56 13.51 -26.62
N ILE A 822 -31.64 13.49 -25.81
CA ILE A 822 -33.02 13.46 -26.33
C ILE A 822 -33.31 14.75 -27.11
N GLU A 823 -32.99 15.91 -26.55
CA GLU A 823 -33.21 17.20 -27.20
C GLU A 823 -32.47 17.30 -28.54
N ASP A 824 -31.22 16.83 -28.60
CA ASP A 824 -30.43 16.79 -29.83
C ASP A 824 -31.10 15.89 -30.89
N PHE A 825 -31.54 14.69 -30.52
CA PHE A 825 -32.33 13.85 -31.43
C PHE A 825 -33.60 14.55 -31.93
N GLU A 826 -34.37 15.19 -31.05
CA GLU A 826 -35.61 15.89 -31.42
C GLU A 826 -35.35 17.04 -32.39
N ASN A 827 -34.28 17.81 -32.15
CA ASN A 827 -33.85 18.90 -33.00
C ASN A 827 -33.45 18.40 -34.40
N HIS A 828 -32.58 17.39 -34.48
CA HIS A 828 -32.14 16.85 -35.77
C HIS A 828 -33.27 16.15 -36.53
N LEU A 829 -34.14 15.40 -35.85
CA LEU A 829 -35.33 14.79 -36.46
C LEU A 829 -36.27 15.84 -37.05
N THR A 830 -36.52 16.92 -36.30
CA THR A 830 -37.37 18.03 -36.74
C THR A 830 -36.78 18.76 -37.94
N ASN A 831 -35.49 19.09 -37.87
CA ASN A 831 -34.78 19.78 -38.94
C ASN A 831 -34.79 18.96 -40.25
N LEU A 832 -34.45 17.67 -40.16
CA LEU A 832 -34.44 16.77 -41.30
C LEU A 832 -35.84 16.54 -41.88
N HIS A 833 -36.87 16.44 -41.02
CA HIS A 833 -38.25 16.30 -41.48
C HIS A 833 -38.75 17.55 -42.23
N ASN A 834 -38.40 18.73 -41.72
CA ASN A 834 -38.72 20.00 -42.39
C ASN A 834 -38.02 20.08 -43.75
N GLU A 835 -36.74 19.71 -43.79
CA GLU A 835 -35.95 19.68 -45.03
C GLU A 835 -36.58 18.77 -46.10
N ILE A 836 -36.97 17.55 -45.72
CA ILE A 836 -37.65 16.58 -46.61
C ILE A 836 -38.99 17.14 -47.10
N THR A 837 -39.73 17.83 -46.23
CA THR A 837 -41.03 18.41 -46.57
C THR A 837 -40.89 19.56 -47.57
N GLU A 838 -39.91 20.44 -47.35
CA GLU A 838 -39.57 21.52 -48.28
C GLU A 838 -39.15 20.98 -49.65
N GLU A 839 -38.26 19.98 -49.68
CA GLU A 839 -37.76 19.38 -50.91
C GLU A 839 -38.86 18.68 -51.73
N ARG A 840 -39.76 17.96 -51.05
CA ARG A 840 -40.97 17.40 -51.69
C ARG A 840 -41.85 18.50 -52.28
N GLY A 841 -42.06 19.59 -51.54
CA GLY A 841 -42.84 20.74 -52.01
C GLY A 841 -42.26 21.40 -53.27
N ILE A 842 -40.93 21.54 -53.33
CA ILE A 842 -40.21 22.05 -54.51
C ILE A 842 -40.35 21.07 -55.68
N THR A 843 -40.10 19.78 -55.44
CA THR A 843 -40.20 18.72 -56.45
C THR A 843 -41.60 18.63 -57.06
N ASP A 844 -42.64 18.62 -56.23
CA ASP A 844 -44.04 18.60 -56.67
C ASP A 844 -44.39 19.88 -57.47
N GLY A 845 -43.84 21.03 -57.06
CA GLY A 845 -44.00 22.30 -57.79
C GLY A 845 -43.38 22.25 -59.19
N ILE A 846 -42.15 21.75 -59.29
CA ILE A 846 -41.43 21.57 -60.57
C ILE A 846 -42.21 20.59 -61.48
N ASN A 847 -42.68 19.47 -60.93
CA ASN A 847 -43.47 18.50 -61.69
C ASN A 847 -44.76 19.11 -62.24
N LYS A 848 -45.50 19.89 -61.44
CA LYS A 848 -46.72 20.59 -61.90
C LYS A 848 -46.44 21.60 -63.01
N VAL A 849 -45.36 22.40 -62.88
CA VAL A 849 -44.95 23.35 -63.93
C VAL A 849 -44.55 22.59 -65.20
N THR A 850 -43.85 21.46 -65.05
CA THR A 850 -43.43 20.61 -66.17
C THR A 850 -44.63 19.98 -66.88
N ASP A 851 -45.60 19.44 -66.15
CA ASP A 851 -46.83 18.88 -66.68
C ASP A 851 -47.65 19.93 -67.45
N GLU A 852 -47.78 21.15 -66.89
CA GLU A 852 -48.47 22.25 -67.56
C GLU A 852 -47.74 22.71 -68.83
N ILE A 853 -46.40 22.79 -68.80
CA ILE A 853 -45.60 23.08 -70.00
C ILE A 853 -45.79 21.99 -71.06
N ASN A 854 -45.79 20.72 -70.67
CA ASN A 854 -46.01 19.60 -71.58
C ASN A 854 -47.43 19.63 -72.17
N HIS A 855 -48.44 19.95 -71.37
CA HIS A 855 -49.81 20.14 -71.83
C HIS A 855 -49.90 21.27 -72.87
N LEU A 856 -49.33 22.45 -72.56
CA LEU A 856 -49.29 23.59 -73.49
C LEU A 856 -48.54 23.25 -74.78
N ASN A 857 -47.43 22.52 -74.69
CA ASN A 857 -46.62 22.11 -75.84
C ASN A 857 -47.35 21.12 -76.75
N ASN A 858 -48.14 20.21 -76.17
CA ASN A 858 -48.94 19.24 -76.91
C ASN A 858 -50.15 19.88 -77.61
N ASP A 859 -50.74 20.92 -77.03
CA ASP A 859 -51.91 21.62 -77.60
C ASP A 859 -51.53 22.67 -78.65
N MET A 860 -50.35 23.30 -78.52
CA MET A 860 -49.86 24.37 -79.40
C MET A 860 -49.97 24.11 -80.91
N PRO A 861 -49.66 22.90 -81.44
CA PRO A 861 -49.72 22.62 -82.88
C PRO A 861 -51.12 22.73 -83.50
N SER A 862 -52.18 22.75 -82.68
CA SER A 862 -53.58 22.68 -83.11
C SER A 862 -54.38 23.98 -82.92
N LEU A 863 -53.77 25.02 -82.34
CA LEU A 863 -54.46 26.23 -81.89
C LEU A 863 -54.46 27.38 -82.91
N ALA A 864 -55.53 28.16 -82.91
CA ALA A 864 -55.66 29.38 -83.73
C ALA A 864 -54.80 30.53 -83.17
N LYS A 865 -54.45 31.51 -84.03
CA LYS A 865 -53.57 32.65 -83.70
C LYS A 865 -53.99 33.42 -82.43
N GLU A 866 -55.30 33.58 -82.22
CA GLU A 866 -55.85 34.27 -81.04
C GLU A 866 -55.63 33.46 -79.75
N SER A 867 -55.78 32.13 -79.81
CA SER A 867 -55.48 31.23 -78.68
C SER A 867 -53.98 31.15 -78.36
N LEU A 868 -53.10 31.32 -79.35
CA LEU A 868 -51.65 31.43 -79.13
C LEU A 868 -51.27 32.74 -78.42
N MET A 869 -51.95 33.86 -78.74
CA MET A 869 -51.79 35.11 -77.99
C MET A 869 -52.28 34.98 -76.54
N ASP A 870 -53.40 34.28 -76.30
CA ASP A 870 -53.88 34.02 -74.94
C ASP A 870 -52.89 33.18 -74.11
N ILE A 871 -52.24 32.17 -74.70
CA ILE A 871 -51.16 31.42 -74.01
C ILE A 871 -49.99 32.35 -73.68
N GLN A 872 -49.57 33.21 -74.63
CA GLN A 872 -48.44 34.11 -74.45
C GLN A 872 -48.70 35.20 -73.40
N GLU A 873 -49.90 35.78 -73.38
CA GLU A 873 -50.24 36.92 -72.51
C GLU A 873 -50.84 36.51 -71.16
N LYS A 874 -51.43 35.30 -71.04
CA LYS A 874 -52.15 34.88 -69.81
C LYS A 874 -51.60 33.61 -69.15
N ALA A 875 -51.13 32.62 -69.91
CA ALA A 875 -50.69 31.33 -69.35
C ALA A 875 -49.18 31.29 -69.02
N LEU A 876 -48.32 31.83 -69.89
CA LEU A 876 -46.87 31.85 -69.67
C LEU A 876 -46.39 32.75 -68.50
N PRO A 877 -46.93 33.97 -68.29
CA PRO A 877 -46.46 34.83 -67.19
C PRO A 877 -46.61 34.24 -65.77
N PRO A 878 -47.76 33.63 -65.38
CA PRO A 878 -47.87 32.99 -64.06
C PRO A 878 -46.96 31.75 -63.93
N LEU A 879 -46.75 30.98 -64.99
CA LEU A 879 -45.79 29.84 -64.97
C LEU A 879 -44.34 30.32 -64.77
N ARG A 880 -43.94 31.41 -65.44
CA ARG A 880 -42.62 32.03 -65.21
C ARG A 880 -42.46 32.53 -63.78
N THR A 881 -43.50 33.19 -63.25
CA THR A 881 -43.49 33.69 -61.87
C THR A 881 -43.35 32.54 -60.86
N GLU A 882 -44.07 31.43 -61.08
CA GLU A 882 -43.97 30.26 -60.22
C GLU A 882 -42.62 29.55 -60.33
N MET A 883 -42.04 29.46 -61.54
CA MET A 883 -40.69 28.93 -61.75
C MET A 883 -39.62 29.77 -61.05
N GLU A 884 -39.72 31.11 -61.11
CA GLU A 884 -38.84 32.03 -60.39
C GLU A 884 -38.98 31.86 -58.87
N ARG A 885 -40.22 31.68 -58.37
CA ARG A 885 -40.50 31.42 -56.95
C ARG A 885 -39.87 30.11 -56.49
N LEU A 886 -40.02 29.03 -57.26
CA LEU A 886 -39.45 27.71 -56.97
C LEU A 886 -37.91 27.74 -57.03
N THR A 887 -37.33 28.42 -58.03
CA THR A 887 -35.87 28.60 -58.14
C THR A 887 -35.30 29.36 -56.94
N LYS A 888 -36.02 30.37 -56.46
CA LYS A 888 -35.63 31.11 -55.26
C LYS A 888 -35.71 30.23 -54.00
N LEU A 889 -36.79 29.47 -53.83
CA LEU A 889 -36.94 28.54 -52.71
C LEU A 889 -35.83 27.48 -52.70
N ASP A 890 -35.52 26.91 -53.86
CA ASP A 890 -34.42 25.96 -54.03
C ASP A 890 -33.06 26.59 -53.63
N THR A 891 -32.80 27.81 -54.08
CA THR A 891 -31.56 28.55 -53.74
C THR A 891 -31.46 28.86 -52.25
N ASP A 892 -32.58 29.28 -51.63
CA ASP A 892 -32.63 29.62 -50.20
C ASP A 892 -32.48 28.34 -49.33
N ALA A 893 -33.11 27.23 -49.72
CA ALA A 893 -32.95 25.92 -49.08
C ALA A 893 -31.49 25.44 -49.17
N HIS A 894 -30.85 25.55 -50.33
CA HIS A 894 -29.44 25.19 -50.52
C HIS A 894 -28.47 26.07 -49.71
N ARG A 895 -28.81 27.34 -49.46
CA ARG A 895 -28.01 28.23 -48.59
C ARG A 895 -28.12 27.86 -47.12
N ASN A 896 -29.33 27.57 -46.66
CA ASN A 896 -29.57 27.23 -45.25
C ASN A 896 -28.99 25.85 -44.88
N ARG A 897 -28.82 24.95 -45.86
CA ARG A 897 -28.21 23.61 -45.70
C ARG A 897 -26.67 23.59 -45.70
N ARG A 898 -26.00 24.73 -45.92
CA ARG A 898 -24.52 24.86 -46.05
C ARG A 898 -23.84 25.61 -44.90
N ILE A 899 -24.60 26.00 -43.88
CA ILE A 899 -24.11 26.60 -42.62
C ILE A 899 -24.27 25.53 -41.56
#